data_AF-A0A8S4FXS5-F1
#
_entry.id   AF-A0A8S4FXS5-F1
#
_cell.length_a   1.000
_cell.length_b   1.000
_cell.length_c   1.000
_cell.angle_alpha   90.00
_cell.angle_beta   90.00
_cell.angle_gamma   90.00
#
_symmetry.space_group_name_H-M   'P 1'
#
loop_
_entity.id
_entity.type
_entity.pdbx_description
1 polymer ?
#
loop_
_entity_poly.entity_id
_entity_poly.type
_entity_poly.pdbx_seq_one_letter_code
_entity_poly.pdbx_strand_id
1 'polypeptide(L)'
;MRKVNENELENPKAVYLPHHAVVREDKETTKVRIVFDASSKGTNNVSLNDDLLVGPKLQQDLRHILMRWRRHKVCIVADIVKMYRMVRVADEDTDFQRIVWRFSSDESQPIQHYKLLRLTFGTACAPYLAVKCLQRLAELEESKYPLAAKLTRQDFYMDDLITGAETEDEVMNIYNEMNELLRSGGFELQKWNSNSETVLQKIRKTEKTGQEQEKGSDSIKLNKSIKVLGVSWNRDADSFEYMLKLPEPTDSISKRQVLSDVARLYDPLGWIAPVIVLAKILIQKLWQSGLEWVDRLTEDLLSEWLAYRRGLVDLTQLKLPRWYNATQNSKIELHVFSDASKSAFAAAVYVRVIDECNQVHVHLLTAKTKVAPIEKEISIPRLELCGSTLAAKLISEVSQVMEIPKEDLYGWTDSTIVLAWLKGGSSRWTTFVSNRVSTILNIMEYEQWGHVSSETNPADCASRGMQPHELLQNSLWWNGPQWLSEPNIESDGTKVEDTHEEERVKALTVLSKIDEEKFIWTRFSSLSRMLRVLSYCRRILNLKIPETERAKLTKFVTVEETNETLLCCVKEVQRREYESEIKQLKTRGCVPKKSNLRTLCPFLDEKGTLRVQGRIAQSDACYDTKHPIIMPAKDHLTKLIIVDAHHQTMHGGPQIMLNFLRAKFRIIHAKEQVKKVYRECVICLRYTTKKTTPFMGLLPEARLKPSKPFRSTGVDYCGPINIRFSLGRGAKSYKGYICLFVCMVTRAVHLEAVTDLTAKGFIAAFRRFTARRGHCQDLYSDNGTNFVGADREMRDMFNSAKSSLTEEIASLLTLERTTWHFIPPHSPNFGGLWESGVRSTKTHLRKVVGNSTLTYEEMSTVLAQVEACLNSRPISVLSDDPSDPLPLTPGHFLVGEPLLNLADDDYTKFNVQGLDRWRLTQKIVNDFWNRWYKEYLVNLNQRYKWNTKSVEPEIGDIVILKEDNLPPAKWLLGKIILKHTGPDNITRVVSVKCKSGVFKRPVSKICVITK
;
A
#
# COMPACT_ATOMS: atom_id res chain seq x y z
N MET A 1 -14.39 26.30 -36.99
CA MET A 1 -13.13 25.56 -37.29
C MET A 1 -12.25 26.42 -38.15
N ARG A 2 -10.93 26.22 -38.12
CA ARG A 2 -9.97 26.96 -38.96
C ARG A 2 -9.22 25.99 -39.86
N LYS A 3 -9.00 26.33 -41.13
CA LYS A 3 -8.18 25.51 -42.04
C LYS A 3 -6.74 25.47 -41.52
N VAL A 4 -6.11 24.31 -41.58
CA VAL A 4 -4.67 24.17 -41.25
C VAL A 4 -3.87 24.61 -42.47
N ASN A 5 -2.94 25.54 -42.27
CA ASN A 5 -2.04 25.98 -43.33
C ASN A 5 -1.03 24.88 -43.66
N GLU A 6 -0.50 24.87 -44.88
CA GLU A 6 0.44 23.83 -45.33
C GLU A 6 1.65 23.69 -44.39
N ASN A 7 2.19 24.82 -43.92
CA ASN A 7 3.30 24.87 -42.97
C ASN A 7 2.99 24.27 -41.58
N GLU A 8 1.71 24.15 -41.21
CA GLU A 8 1.28 23.60 -39.91
C GLU A 8 0.90 22.12 -39.98
N LEU A 9 0.89 21.51 -41.18
CA LEU A 9 0.52 20.11 -41.37
C LEU A 9 1.50 19.17 -40.66
N GLU A 10 2.80 19.50 -40.65
CA GLU A 10 3.87 18.67 -40.08
C GLU A 10 4.04 18.75 -38.56
N ASN A 11 3.08 19.29 -37.80
CA ASN A 11 3.19 19.34 -36.34
C ASN A 11 3.16 17.90 -35.73
N PRO A 12 4.25 17.40 -35.13
CA PRO A 12 4.32 16.03 -34.62
C PRO A 12 3.45 15.78 -33.38
N LYS A 13 2.97 16.84 -32.73
CA LYS A 13 2.08 16.76 -31.57
C LYS A 13 0.59 16.74 -31.94
N ALA A 14 0.27 16.97 -33.21
CA ALA A 14 -1.12 17.11 -33.62
C ALA A 14 -1.88 15.78 -33.55
N VAL A 15 -3.15 15.85 -33.13
CA VAL A 15 -4.04 14.68 -33.05
C VAL A 15 -5.25 14.90 -33.94
N TYR A 16 -5.51 13.94 -34.83
CA TYR A 16 -6.69 13.90 -35.67
C TYR A 16 -7.77 13.05 -35.02
N LEU A 17 -8.94 13.64 -34.79
CA LEU A 17 -10.10 12.98 -34.22
C LEU A 17 -10.92 12.33 -35.36
N PRO A 18 -11.08 11.00 -35.37
CA PRO A 18 -12.08 10.36 -36.19
C PRO A 18 -13.47 10.89 -35.82
N HIS A 19 -14.33 11.03 -36.82
CA HIS A 19 -15.67 11.55 -36.61
C HIS A 19 -16.66 10.95 -37.60
N HIS A 20 -17.91 10.82 -37.17
CA HIS A 20 -18.99 10.30 -38.00
C HIS A 20 -20.32 10.99 -37.63
N ALA A 21 -21.26 10.98 -38.57
CA ALA A 21 -22.59 11.51 -38.36
C ALA A 21 -23.50 10.47 -37.70
N VAL A 22 -24.17 10.85 -36.62
CA VAL A 22 -25.31 10.12 -36.05
C VAL A 22 -26.57 10.90 -36.43
N VAL A 23 -27.40 10.31 -37.28
CA VAL A 23 -28.68 10.88 -37.72
C VAL A 23 -29.75 10.44 -36.74
N ARG A 24 -30.42 11.41 -36.10
CA ARG A 24 -31.57 11.15 -35.23
C ARG A 24 -32.84 11.29 -36.04
N GLU A 25 -33.33 10.17 -36.56
CA GLU A 25 -34.58 10.08 -37.33
C GLU A 25 -35.83 10.29 -36.45
N ASP A 26 -35.68 10.22 -35.13
CA ASP A 26 -36.74 10.39 -34.12
C ASP A 26 -37.11 11.86 -33.82
N LYS A 27 -36.48 12.83 -34.49
CA LYS A 27 -36.73 14.27 -34.32
C LYS A 27 -37.19 14.89 -35.64
N GLU A 28 -38.24 15.73 -35.56
CA GLU A 28 -38.85 16.39 -36.74
C GLU A 28 -37.88 17.26 -37.53
N THR A 29 -36.91 17.87 -36.85
CA THR A 29 -35.70 18.35 -37.49
C THR A 29 -34.70 17.21 -37.43
N THR A 30 -34.36 16.60 -38.57
CA THR A 30 -33.34 15.56 -38.72
C THR A 30 -31.97 16.11 -38.32
N LYS A 31 -31.76 16.26 -37.00
CA LYS A 31 -30.56 16.87 -36.43
C LYS A 31 -29.43 15.85 -36.52
N VAL A 32 -28.60 16.03 -37.53
CA VAL A 32 -27.32 15.32 -37.65
C VAL A 32 -26.42 15.76 -36.50
N ARG A 33 -25.96 14.81 -35.67
CA ARG A 33 -24.96 15.05 -34.63
C ARG A 33 -23.65 14.40 -35.04
N ILE A 34 -22.60 15.20 -35.21
CA ILE A 34 -21.26 14.68 -35.49
C ILE A 34 -20.66 14.17 -34.19
N VAL A 35 -20.29 12.90 -34.09
CA VAL A 35 -19.59 12.32 -32.95
C VAL A 35 -18.10 12.32 -33.24
N PHE A 36 -17.29 12.81 -32.30
CA PHE A 36 -15.83 12.79 -32.36
C PHE A 36 -15.31 11.71 -31.42
N ASP A 37 -14.42 10.85 -31.91
CA ASP A 37 -13.86 9.74 -31.15
C ASP A 37 -12.45 10.06 -30.65
N ALA A 38 -12.36 10.66 -29.46
CA ALA A 38 -11.09 10.90 -28.78
C ALA A 38 -10.54 9.66 -28.04
N SER A 39 -11.28 8.54 -28.06
CA SER A 39 -10.86 7.26 -27.49
C SER A 39 -10.27 6.32 -28.54
N SER A 40 -10.28 6.72 -29.81
CA SER A 40 -9.61 6.00 -30.89
C SER A 40 -8.10 5.94 -30.60
N LYS A 41 -7.54 4.73 -30.66
CA LYS A 41 -6.13 4.49 -30.32
C LYS A 41 -5.23 4.75 -31.51
N GLY A 42 -4.15 5.48 -31.29
CA GLY A 42 -3.11 5.69 -32.29
C GLY A 42 -2.22 4.47 -32.50
N THR A 43 -1.16 4.64 -33.30
CA THR A 43 -0.14 3.62 -33.59
C THR A 43 0.64 3.16 -32.35
N ASN A 44 0.69 3.99 -31.31
CA ASN A 44 1.26 3.68 -29.99
C ASN A 44 0.27 2.96 -29.04
N ASN A 45 -0.94 2.62 -29.51
CA ASN A 45 -2.01 1.99 -28.73
C ASN A 45 -2.51 2.84 -27.53
N VAL A 46 -2.34 4.17 -27.61
CA VAL A 46 -2.83 5.16 -26.65
C VAL A 46 -3.82 6.09 -27.36
N SER A 47 -4.90 6.49 -26.70
CA SER A 47 -5.87 7.46 -27.20
C SER A 47 -5.66 8.85 -26.60
N LEU A 48 -6.23 9.90 -27.21
CA LEU A 48 -6.15 11.25 -26.64
C LEU A 48 -6.77 11.29 -25.23
N ASN A 49 -7.87 10.57 -25.01
CA ASN A 49 -8.52 10.51 -23.71
C ASN A 49 -7.67 9.84 -22.62
N ASP A 50 -6.73 8.96 -22.99
CA ASP A 50 -5.80 8.35 -22.03
C ASP A 50 -4.73 9.34 -21.55
N ASP A 51 -4.37 10.31 -22.39
CA ASP A 51 -3.35 11.34 -22.10
C ASP A 51 -3.92 12.62 -21.47
N LEU A 52 -5.23 12.87 -21.63
CA LEU A 52 -5.90 14.06 -21.08
C LEU A 52 -6.16 13.95 -19.57
N LEU A 53 -5.88 15.04 -18.85
CA LEU A 53 -6.28 15.18 -17.45
C LEU A 53 -7.76 15.55 -17.36
N VAL A 54 -8.58 14.62 -16.86
CA VAL A 54 -10.05 14.75 -16.78
C VAL A 54 -10.50 15.89 -15.85
N GLY A 55 -9.76 16.14 -14.76
CA GLY A 55 -10.17 17.04 -13.68
C GLY A 55 -11.15 16.39 -12.69
N PRO A 56 -11.37 17.00 -11.50
CA PRO A 56 -12.34 16.50 -10.52
C PRO A 56 -13.79 16.70 -10.99
N LYS A 57 -14.72 15.89 -10.49
CA LYS A 57 -16.15 16.07 -10.78
C LYS A 57 -16.67 17.35 -10.12
N LEU A 58 -16.97 18.38 -10.91
CA LEU A 58 -17.57 19.65 -10.46
C LEU A 58 -19.10 19.65 -10.49
N GLN A 59 -19.70 18.75 -11.26
CA GLN A 59 -21.15 18.63 -11.40
C GLN A 59 -21.77 18.20 -10.08
N GLN A 60 -22.80 18.92 -9.64
CA GLN A 60 -23.62 18.48 -8.51
C GLN A 60 -24.33 17.16 -8.86
N ASP A 61 -24.76 16.42 -7.83
CA ASP A 61 -25.62 15.27 -8.06
C ASP A 61 -26.97 15.76 -8.58
N LEU A 62 -27.42 15.15 -9.67
CA LEU A 62 -28.71 15.41 -10.30
C LEU A 62 -29.87 15.40 -9.28
N ARG A 63 -29.81 14.48 -8.31
CA ARG A 63 -30.81 14.33 -7.26
C ARG A 63 -30.92 15.59 -6.41
N HIS A 64 -29.81 16.28 -6.17
CA HIS A 64 -29.77 17.49 -5.34
C HIS A 64 -30.50 18.64 -6.03
N ILE A 65 -30.32 18.78 -7.34
CA ILE A 65 -31.01 19.79 -8.15
C ILE A 65 -32.51 19.50 -8.16
N LEU A 66 -32.91 18.24 -8.39
CA LEU A 66 -34.33 17.85 -8.35
C LEU A 66 -34.97 18.07 -6.97
N MET A 67 -34.27 17.77 -5.87
CA MET A 67 -34.77 18.02 -4.51
C MET A 67 -35.02 19.51 -4.25
N ARG A 68 -34.04 20.38 -4.57
CA ARG A 68 -34.21 21.84 -4.45
C ARG A 68 -35.31 22.37 -5.35
N TRP A 69 -35.35 21.89 -6.60
CA TRP A 69 -36.35 22.33 -7.57
C TRP A 69 -37.79 22.08 -7.09
N ARG A 70 -38.02 20.98 -6.37
CA ARG A 70 -39.32 20.65 -5.77
C ARG A 70 -39.76 21.61 -4.66
N ARG A 71 -38.85 22.39 -4.07
CA ARG A 71 -39.17 23.39 -3.03
C ARG A 71 -39.96 24.57 -3.57
N HIS A 72 -39.67 24.99 -4.79
CA HIS A 72 -40.21 26.23 -5.34
C HIS A 72 -41.66 26.10 -5.76
N LYS A 73 -42.50 27.10 -5.48
CA LYS A 73 -43.89 27.11 -5.95
C LYS A 73 -43.97 27.37 -7.45
N VAL A 74 -43.24 28.39 -7.93
CA VAL A 74 -43.14 28.73 -9.36
C VAL A 74 -41.75 28.36 -9.84
N CYS A 75 -41.66 27.65 -10.96
CA CYS A 75 -40.40 27.09 -11.42
C CYS A 75 -40.12 27.38 -12.89
N ILE A 76 -38.84 27.40 -13.27
CA ILE A 76 -38.40 27.59 -14.64
C ILE A 76 -37.30 26.59 -15.02
N VAL A 77 -37.33 26.18 -16.28
CA VAL A 77 -36.33 25.28 -16.89
C VAL A 77 -35.88 25.88 -18.20
N ALA A 78 -34.57 25.83 -18.48
CA ALA A 78 -33.98 26.27 -19.74
C ALA A 78 -32.73 25.48 -20.09
N ASP A 79 -32.34 25.51 -21.37
CA ASP A 79 -31.13 24.84 -21.86
C ASP A 79 -30.12 25.88 -22.36
N ILE A 80 -28.83 25.67 -22.11
CA ILE A 80 -27.74 26.42 -22.76
C ILE A 80 -27.58 25.96 -24.20
N VAL A 81 -27.64 26.90 -25.14
CA VAL A 81 -27.43 26.63 -26.57
C VAL A 81 -26.02 26.13 -26.81
N LYS A 82 -25.87 24.86 -27.17
CA LYS A 82 -24.59 24.25 -27.58
C LYS A 82 -23.45 24.53 -26.58
N MET A 83 -23.69 24.38 -25.28
CA MET A 83 -22.78 24.72 -24.18
C MET A 83 -21.27 24.54 -24.48
N TYR A 84 -20.84 23.32 -24.85
CA TYR A 84 -19.43 23.05 -25.17
C TYR A 84 -18.87 23.94 -26.28
N ARG A 85 -19.68 24.24 -27.30
CA ARG A 85 -19.25 25.06 -28.43
C ARG A 85 -19.18 26.54 -28.10
N MET A 86 -19.60 26.99 -26.93
CA MET A 86 -19.38 28.39 -26.50
C MET A 86 -18.03 28.58 -25.82
N VAL A 87 -17.37 27.48 -25.40
CA VAL A 87 -16.05 27.53 -24.75
C VAL A 87 -14.94 27.47 -25.81
N ARG A 88 -14.10 28.51 -25.86
CA ARG A 88 -12.90 28.54 -26.72
C ARG A 88 -11.77 27.73 -26.07
N VAL A 89 -11.09 26.91 -26.87
CA VAL A 89 -9.88 26.18 -26.44
C VAL A 89 -8.66 27.10 -26.63
N ALA A 90 -7.67 27.00 -25.76
CA ALA A 90 -6.41 27.73 -25.91
C ALA A 90 -5.77 27.43 -27.27
N ASP A 91 -5.22 28.45 -27.94
CA ASP A 91 -4.77 28.30 -29.33
C ASP A 91 -3.67 27.22 -29.46
N GLU A 92 -2.83 27.05 -28.43
CA GLU A 92 -1.79 26.01 -28.32
C GLU A 92 -2.36 24.58 -28.29
N ASP A 93 -3.55 24.38 -27.73
CA ASP A 93 -4.18 23.07 -27.57
C ASP A 93 -5.12 22.70 -28.73
N THR A 94 -5.40 23.63 -29.64
CA THR A 94 -6.29 23.38 -30.80
C THR A 94 -5.75 22.30 -31.74
N ASP A 95 -4.44 22.05 -31.71
CA ASP A 95 -3.79 20.99 -32.49
C ASP A 95 -4.11 19.57 -32.01
N PHE A 96 -4.63 19.40 -30.80
CA PHE A 96 -5.09 18.11 -30.30
C PHE A 96 -6.54 17.79 -30.74
N GLN A 97 -7.20 18.70 -31.46
CA GLN A 97 -8.58 18.55 -31.93
C GLN A 97 -8.68 18.77 -33.44
N ARG A 98 -7.70 18.26 -34.21
CA ARG A 98 -7.75 18.33 -35.68
C ARG A 98 -8.77 17.35 -36.25
N ILE A 99 -9.32 17.69 -37.40
CA ILE A 99 -10.16 16.81 -38.22
C ILE A 99 -9.78 16.94 -39.68
N VAL A 100 -10.20 15.96 -40.46
CA VAL A 100 -10.17 16.01 -41.92
C VAL A 100 -11.59 16.16 -42.45
N TRP A 101 -11.80 17.01 -43.44
CA TRP A 101 -13.13 17.20 -44.04
C TRP A 101 -13.02 17.49 -45.53
N ARG A 102 -13.98 16.98 -46.29
CA ARG A 102 -14.15 17.27 -47.71
C ARG A 102 -15.58 17.79 -47.91
N PHE A 103 -15.72 19.00 -48.44
CA PHE A 103 -17.03 19.62 -48.66
C PHE A 103 -17.73 19.11 -49.93
N SER A 104 -16.96 18.65 -50.91
CA SER A 104 -17.51 18.05 -52.14
C SER A 104 -17.71 16.55 -51.95
N SER A 105 -18.78 16.01 -52.53
CA SER A 105 -18.96 14.56 -52.70
C SER A 105 -18.04 13.97 -53.77
N ASP A 106 -17.42 14.83 -54.60
CA ASP A 106 -16.45 14.42 -55.60
C ASP A 106 -15.15 13.94 -54.94
N GLU A 107 -14.84 12.66 -55.13
CA GLU A 107 -13.64 12.04 -54.55
C GLU A 107 -12.33 12.56 -55.14
N SER A 108 -12.37 13.22 -56.30
CA SER A 108 -11.21 13.84 -56.93
C SER A 108 -10.71 15.08 -56.17
N GLN A 109 -11.55 15.70 -55.34
CA GLN A 109 -11.16 16.85 -54.54
C GLN A 109 -10.31 16.44 -53.33
N PRO A 110 -9.23 17.16 -53.01
CA PRO A 110 -8.35 16.81 -51.91
C PRO A 110 -9.05 16.96 -50.56
N ILE A 111 -8.71 16.06 -49.63
CA ILE A 111 -9.12 16.17 -48.22
C ILE A 111 -8.46 17.39 -47.60
N GLN A 112 -9.22 18.19 -46.85
CA GLN A 112 -8.71 19.39 -46.19
C GLN A 112 -8.62 19.17 -44.68
N HIS A 113 -7.60 19.75 -44.05
CA HIS A 113 -7.35 19.63 -42.61
C HIS A 113 -7.87 20.86 -41.87
N TYR A 114 -8.54 20.65 -40.74
CA TYR A 114 -9.13 21.70 -39.92
C TYR A 114 -8.79 21.52 -38.43
N LYS A 115 -8.62 22.63 -37.72
CA LYS A 115 -8.56 22.68 -36.25
C LYS A 115 -9.92 23.10 -35.68
N LEU A 116 -10.40 22.38 -34.67
CA LEU A 116 -11.56 22.79 -33.87
C LEU A 116 -11.10 23.82 -32.83
N LEU A 117 -11.72 25.01 -32.85
CA LEU A 117 -11.33 26.15 -31.98
C LEU A 117 -12.10 26.18 -30.65
N ARG A 118 -13.13 25.36 -30.53
CA ARG A 118 -14.10 25.35 -29.43
C ARG A 118 -14.15 23.94 -28.86
N LEU A 119 -14.41 23.84 -27.56
CA LEU A 119 -14.38 22.60 -26.81
C LEU A 119 -15.23 21.52 -27.51
N THR A 120 -14.63 20.35 -27.70
CA THR A 120 -15.24 19.25 -28.44
C THR A 120 -15.77 18.21 -27.46
N PHE A 121 -17.05 17.85 -27.59
CA PHE A 121 -17.61 16.75 -26.81
C PHE A 121 -17.00 15.42 -27.26
N GLY A 122 -16.81 14.50 -26.32
CA GLY A 122 -16.10 13.23 -26.55
C GLY A 122 -14.69 13.21 -25.97
N THR A 123 -14.08 14.39 -25.70
CA THR A 123 -12.83 14.47 -24.94
C THR A 123 -13.09 14.36 -23.44
N ALA A 124 -12.25 13.62 -22.71
CA ALA A 124 -12.48 13.28 -21.31
C ALA A 124 -12.55 14.51 -20.38
N CYS A 125 -11.77 15.57 -20.65
CA CYS A 125 -11.76 16.81 -19.86
C CYS A 125 -12.90 17.79 -20.20
N ALA A 126 -13.68 17.55 -21.26
CA ALA A 126 -14.68 18.52 -21.73
C ALA A 126 -15.78 18.84 -20.67
N PRO A 127 -16.35 17.86 -19.95
CA PRO A 127 -17.37 18.16 -18.95
C PRO A 127 -16.83 19.06 -17.83
N TYR A 128 -15.59 18.82 -17.37
CA TYR A 128 -14.94 19.64 -16.37
C TYR A 128 -14.76 21.08 -16.85
N LEU A 129 -14.17 21.26 -18.04
CA LEU A 129 -13.88 22.58 -18.60
C LEU A 129 -15.16 23.39 -18.83
N ALA A 130 -16.22 22.77 -19.37
CA ALA A 130 -17.49 23.45 -19.62
C ALA A 130 -18.14 23.95 -18.32
N VAL A 131 -18.21 23.11 -17.28
CA VAL A 131 -18.78 23.49 -15.98
C VAL A 131 -17.89 24.51 -15.28
N LYS A 132 -16.56 24.37 -15.34
CA LYS A 132 -15.65 25.32 -14.70
C LYS A 132 -15.72 26.70 -15.36
N CYS A 133 -15.91 26.78 -16.66
CA CYS A 133 -16.16 28.04 -17.35
C CYS A 133 -17.43 28.74 -16.85
N LEU A 134 -18.54 28.00 -16.67
CA LEU A 134 -19.77 28.58 -16.09
C LEU A 134 -19.56 29.04 -14.65
N GLN A 135 -18.93 28.22 -13.81
CA GLN A 135 -18.61 28.61 -12.43
C GLN A 135 -17.70 29.83 -12.39
N ARG A 136 -16.71 29.92 -13.28
CA ARG A 136 -15.81 31.06 -13.37
C ARG A 136 -16.52 32.32 -13.82
N LEU A 137 -17.45 32.21 -14.76
CA LEU A 137 -18.30 33.34 -15.18
C LEU A 137 -19.15 33.84 -14.00
N ALA A 138 -19.75 32.93 -13.24
CA ALA A 138 -20.50 33.26 -12.04
C ALA A 138 -19.64 33.98 -10.99
N GLU A 139 -18.41 33.52 -10.74
CA GLU A 139 -17.47 34.19 -9.82
C GLU A 139 -17.10 35.61 -10.28
N LEU A 140 -16.93 35.84 -11.59
CA LEU A 140 -16.49 37.14 -12.13
C LEU A 140 -17.60 38.19 -12.11
N GLU A 141 -18.83 37.77 -12.40
CA GLU A 141 -19.98 38.67 -12.53
C GLU A 141 -20.87 38.70 -11.26
N GLU A 142 -20.48 38.01 -10.19
CA GLU A 142 -21.22 37.93 -8.92
C GLU A 142 -21.57 39.29 -8.32
N SER A 143 -20.67 40.27 -8.49
CA SER A 143 -20.90 41.64 -8.01
C SER A 143 -22.05 42.37 -8.72
N LYS A 144 -22.34 42.02 -9.98
CA LYS A 144 -23.43 42.63 -10.76
C LYS A 144 -24.72 41.81 -10.69
N TYR A 145 -24.60 40.49 -10.71
CA TYR A 145 -25.73 39.56 -10.81
C TYR A 145 -25.63 38.48 -9.71
N PRO A 146 -25.82 38.85 -8.43
CA PRO A 146 -25.58 37.95 -7.31
C PRO A 146 -26.56 36.76 -7.29
N LEU A 147 -27.82 36.97 -7.69
CA LEU A 147 -28.82 35.90 -7.72
C LEU A 147 -28.48 34.89 -8.82
N ALA A 148 -28.23 35.36 -10.04
CA ALA A 148 -27.83 34.48 -11.14
C ALA A 148 -26.50 33.77 -10.88
N ALA A 149 -25.52 34.41 -10.23
CA ALA A 149 -24.25 33.78 -9.88
C ALA A 149 -24.43 32.64 -8.87
N LYS A 150 -25.29 32.82 -7.86
CA LYS A 150 -25.66 31.76 -6.91
C LYS A 150 -26.30 30.57 -7.63
N LEU A 151 -27.35 30.83 -8.43
CA LEU A 151 -28.07 29.79 -9.16
C LEU A 151 -27.18 29.09 -10.19
N THR A 152 -26.24 29.82 -10.82
CA THR A 152 -25.30 29.21 -11.78
C THR A 152 -24.42 28.13 -11.13
N ARG A 153 -24.07 28.30 -9.85
CA ARG A 153 -23.26 27.32 -9.09
C ARG A 153 -24.07 26.15 -8.53
N GLN A 154 -25.38 26.34 -8.33
CA GLN A 154 -26.24 25.38 -7.63
C GLN A 154 -27.18 24.61 -8.56
N ASP A 155 -27.76 25.27 -9.56
CA ASP A 155 -28.97 24.79 -10.25
C ASP A 155 -28.75 24.40 -11.72
N PHE A 156 -27.49 24.40 -12.19
CA PHE A 156 -27.13 23.79 -13.46
C PHE A 156 -26.74 22.33 -13.32
N TYR A 157 -27.35 21.51 -14.17
CA TYR A 157 -26.81 20.21 -14.55
C TYR A 157 -26.32 20.26 -15.99
N MET A 158 -25.03 20.51 -16.17
CA MET A 158 -24.44 20.73 -17.50
C MET A 158 -25.11 21.89 -18.23
N ASP A 159 -25.82 21.60 -19.32
CA ASP A 159 -26.55 22.57 -20.13
C ASP A 159 -27.95 22.88 -19.59
N ASP A 160 -28.50 22.07 -18.69
CA ASP A 160 -29.85 22.24 -18.16
C ASP A 160 -29.86 23.15 -16.91
N LEU A 161 -30.56 24.29 -16.98
CA LEU A 161 -30.89 25.15 -15.85
C LEU A 161 -32.24 24.75 -15.28
N ILE A 162 -32.31 24.45 -13.98
CA ILE A 162 -33.55 24.06 -13.32
C ILE A 162 -33.64 24.75 -11.97
N THR A 163 -34.51 25.75 -11.88
CA THR A 163 -34.61 26.62 -10.71
C THR A 163 -36.04 27.13 -10.51
N GLY A 164 -36.25 27.98 -9.51
CA GLY A 164 -37.55 28.57 -9.23
C GLY A 164 -37.53 29.55 -8.05
N ALA A 165 -38.70 30.06 -7.73
CA ALA A 165 -38.93 30.93 -6.59
C ALA A 165 -40.35 30.75 -6.03
N GLU A 166 -40.73 31.56 -5.04
CA GLU A 166 -42.07 31.49 -4.45
C GLU A 166 -43.08 32.29 -5.28
N THR A 167 -42.64 33.42 -5.86
CA THR A 167 -43.47 34.33 -6.63
C THR A 167 -43.06 34.42 -8.10
N GLU A 168 -44.00 34.81 -8.95
CA GLU A 168 -43.75 34.97 -10.39
C GLU A 168 -42.78 36.12 -10.70
N ASP A 169 -42.78 37.17 -9.88
CA ASP A 169 -41.91 38.33 -10.10
C ASP A 169 -40.46 38.02 -9.72
N GLU A 170 -40.22 37.25 -8.65
CA GLU A 170 -38.89 36.71 -8.33
C GLU A 170 -38.36 35.83 -9.47
N VAL A 171 -39.21 34.98 -10.05
CA VAL A 171 -38.85 34.15 -11.20
C VAL A 171 -38.48 35.00 -12.42
N MET A 172 -39.18 36.10 -12.67
CA MET A 172 -38.83 37.03 -13.75
C MET A 172 -37.50 37.76 -13.49
N ASN A 173 -37.20 38.09 -12.24
CA ASN A 173 -35.88 38.64 -11.86
C ASN A 173 -34.76 37.63 -12.12
N ILE A 174 -34.98 36.35 -11.75
CA ILE A 174 -34.06 35.26 -12.08
C ILE A 174 -33.85 35.17 -13.59
N TYR A 175 -34.93 35.16 -14.38
CA TYR A 175 -34.86 35.11 -15.85
C TYR A 175 -34.01 36.26 -16.42
N ASN A 176 -34.20 37.49 -15.94
CA ASN A 176 -33.46 38.66 -16.44
C ASN A 176 -31.97 38.57 -16.07
N GLU A 177 -31.64 38.39 -14.79
CA GLU A 177 -30.23 38.32 -14.35
C GLU A 177 -29.50 37.13 -14.99
N MET A 178 -30.16 35.96 -15.12
CA MET A 178 -29.56 34.78 -15.73
C MET A 178 -29.19 35.01 -17.20
N ASN A 179 -30.08 35.66 -17.96
CA ASN A 179 -29.82 35.98 -19.36
C ASN A 179 -28.69 37.00 -19.49
N GLU A 180 -28.62 38.02 -18.63
CA GLU A 180 -27.54 39.01 -18.67
C GLU A 180 -26.18 38.43 -18.28
N LEU A 181 -26.12 37.69 -17.15
CA LEU A 181 -24.90 37.02 -16.69
C LEU A 181 -24.37 36.07 -17.76
N LEU A 182 -25.20 35.19 -18.31
CA LEU A 182 -24.73 34.22 -19.29
C LEU A 182 -24.35 34.87 -20.62
N ARG A 183 -25.09 35.90 -21.05
CA ARG A 183 -24.76 36.65 -22.27
C ARG A 183 -23.42 37.36 -22.17
N SER A 184 -23.03 37.84 -20.99
CA SER A 184 -21.70 38.43 -20.78
C SER A 184 -20.55 37.44 -21.07
N GLY A 185 -20.78 36.14 -20.85
CA GLY A 185 -19.86 35.06 -21.18
C GLY A 185 -20.08 34.42 -22.57
N GLY A 186 -21.00 34.95 -23.37
CA GLY A 186 -21.36 34.41 -24.68
C GLY A 186 -22.20 33.13 -24.64
N PHE A 187 -22.77 32.79 -23.49
CA PHE A 187 -23.76 31.72 -23.35
C PHE A 187 -25.16 32.27 -23.57
N GLU A 188 -26.02 31.49 -24.22
CA GLU A 188 -27.40 31.86 -24.50
C GLU A 188 -28.32 30.75 -24.00
N LEU A 189 -29.37 31.12 -23.27
CA LEU A 189 -30.42 30.21 -22.80
C LEU A 189 -31.57 30.17 -23.78
N GLN A 190 -32.16 28.99 -23.96
CA GLN A 190 -33.31 28.77 -24.83
C GLN A 190 -34.29 27.78 -24.20
N LYS A 191 -35.46 27.62 -24.84
CA LYS A 191 -36.51 26.66 -24.47
C LYS A 191 -36.98 26.82 -23.02
N TRP A 192 -37.25 28.06 -22.64
CA TRP A 192 -37.84 28.37 -21.35
C TRP A 192 -39.18 27.65 -21.17
N ASN A 193 -39.30 26.93 -20.05
CA ASN A 193 -40.50 26.23 -19.62
C ASN A 193 -40.81 26.61 -18.16
N SER A 194 -42.09 26.65 -17.78
CA SER A 194 -42.55 26.94 -16.42
C SER A 194 -43.87 26.23 -16.13
N ASN A 195 -44.20 26.03 -14.86
CA ASN A 195 -45.56 25.66 -14.43
C ASN A 195 -46.54 26.84 -14.43
N SER A 196 -46.06 28.09 -14.47
CA SER A 196 -46.92 29.27 -14.55
C SER A 196 -47.04 29.77 -15.99
N GLU A 197 -48.28 29.82 -16.52
CA GLU A 197 -48.54 30.35 -17.86
C GLU A 197 -48.32 31.87 -17.92
N THR A 198 -48.50 32.62 -16.83
CA THR A 198 -48.24 34.06 -16.80
C THR A 198 -46.75 34.35 -16.98
N VAL A 199 -45.87 33.56 -16.33
CA VAL A 199 -44.40 33.63 -16.50
C VAL A 199 -44.03 33.31 -17.94
N LEU A 200 -44.58 32.25 -18.53
CA LEU A 200 -44.33 31.90 -19.94
C LEU A 200 -44.77 33.02 -20.90
N GLN A 201 -45.92 33.65 -20.64
CA GLN A 201 -46.39 34.78 -21.45
C GLN A 201 -45.48 36.01 -21.31
N LYS A 202 -44.99 36.32 -20.10
CA LYS A 202 -44.02 37.39 -19.86
C LYS A 202 -42.73 37.13 -20.62
N ILE A 203 -42.16 35.91 -20.53
CA ILE A 203 -40.95 35.50 -21.26
C ILE A 203 -41.15 35.62 -22.79
N ARG A 204 -42.26 35.09 -23.32
CA ARG A 204 -42.58 35.18 -24.76
C ARG A 204 -42.71 36.61 -25.26
N LYS A 205 -43.24 37.53 -24.45
CA LYS A 205 -43.30 38.95 -24.80
C LYS A 205 -41.90 39.53 -24.89
N THR A 206 -41.05 39.29 -23.89
CA THR A 206 -39.66 39.79 -23.86
C THR A 206 -38.81 39.27 -25.03
N GLU A 207 -38.97 38.00 -25.42
CA GLU A 207 -38.26 37.44 -26.58
C GLU A 207 -38.71 38.08 -27.91
N LYS A 208 -40.01 38.39 -28.05
CA LYS A 208 -40.56 39.03 -29.26
C LYS A 208 -40.13 40.50 -29.44
N THR A 209 -39.84 41.23 -28.37
CA THR A 209 -39.38 42.62 -28.46
C THR A 209 -37.90 42.75 -28.83
N GLY A 210 -37.11 41.67 -28.76
CA GLY A 210 -35.66 41.69 -28.94
C GLY A 210 -35.10 41.16 -30.27
N GLN A 211 -35.94 40.59 -31.14
CA GLN A 211 -35.50 40.03 -32.43
C GLN A 211 -36.40 40.50 -33.58
N GLU A 212 -35.85 41.39 -34.43
CA GLU A 212 -36.29 41.52 -35.81
C GLU A 212 -36.19 40.15 -36.51
N GLN A 213 -37.15 39.93 -37.41
CA GLN A 213 -37.40 38.69 -38.14
C GLN A 213 -36.14 38.02 -38.68
N GLU A 214 -35.94 36.75 -38.35
CA GLU A 214 -35.63 35.64 -39.27
C GLU A 214 -34.98 34.47 -38.53
N LYS A 215 -35.81 33.52 -38.07
CA LYS A 215 -35.62 32.11 -38.39
C LYS A 215 -36.84 31.30 -37.97
N GLY A 216 -37.38 30.61 -38.98
CA GLY A 216 -38.27 29.46 -38.94
C GLY A 216 -38.97 29.17 -37.62
N SER A 217 -40.29 29.31 -37.68
CA SER A 217 -41.26 28.64 -36.84
C SER A 217 -40.95 27.14 -36.65
N ASP A 218 -40.07 26.80 -35.72
CA ASP A 218 -40.21 25.55 -34.99
C ASP A 218 -41.30 25.81 -33.96
N SER A 219 -42.54 25.56 -34.38
CA SER A 219 -43.69 25.41 -33.49
C SER A 219 -43.25 24.62 -32.27
N ILE A 220 -43.09 25.30 -31.14
CA ILE A 220 -42.90 24.63 -29.84
C ILE A 220 -44.15 23.79 -29.67
N LYS A 221 -44.02 22.49 -29.94
CA LYS A 221 -45.09 21.52 -29.68
C LYS A 221 -45.64 21.83 -28.31
N LEU A 222 -46.97 22.00 -28.23
CA LEU A 222 -47.74 21.94 -26.98
C LEU A 222 -47.66 20.53 -26.35
N ASN A 223 -46.46 19.94 -26.30
CA ASN A 223 -46.21 18.79 -25.46
C ASN A 223 -46.20 19.29 -24.03
N LYS A 224 -47.31 19.07 -23.35
CA LYS A 224 -47.55 19.41 -21.94
C LYS A 224 -46.50 18.79 -21.01
N SER A 225 -46.01 17.61 -21.39
CA SER A 225 -44.99 16.84 -20.69
C SER A 225 -43.62 17.03 -21.36
N ILE A 226 -42.64 17.50 -20.60
CA ILE A 226 -41.24 17.67 -21.03
C ILE A 226 -40.32 16.76 -20.23
N LYS A 227 -39.18 16.36 -20.81
CA LYS A 227 -38.16 15.60 -20.06
C LYS A 227 -37.21 16.56 -19.37
N VAL A 228 -37.16 16.51 -18.05
CA VAL A 228 -36.24 17.28 -17.19
C VAL A 228 -35.34 16.29 -16.48
N LEU A 229 -34.03 16.36 -16.71
CA LEU A 229 -33.04 15.48 -16.06
C LEU A 229 -33.34 13.98 -16.19
N GLY A 230 -33.98 13.58 -17.29
CA GLY A 230 -34.39 12.19 -17.55
C GLY A 230 -35.76 11.78 -17.01
N VAL A 231 -36.40 12.59 -16.16
CA VAL A 231 -37.77 12.38 -15.64
C VAL A 231 -38.77 13.17 -16.51
N SER A 232 -40.00 12.67 -16.71
CA SER A 232 -41.06 13.43 -17.38
C SER A 232 -41.76 14.35 -16.40
N TRP A 233 -41.98 15.60 -16.78
CA TRP A 233 -42.71 16.59 -15.99
C TRP A 233 -43.79 17.26 -16.83
N ASN A 234 -45.02 17.17 -16.35
CA ASN A 234 -46.19 17.81 -16.89
C ASN A 234 -46.35 19.20 -16.27
N ARG A 235 -46.20 20.24 -17.10
CA ARG A 235 -46.15 21.64 -16.65
C ARG A 235 -47.50 22.13 -16.16
N ASP A 236 -48.59 21.76 -16.85
CA ASP A 236 -49.94 22.24 -16.56
C ASP A 236 -50.45 21.70 -15.22
N ALA A 237 -50.19 20.41 -14.97
CA ALA A 237 -50.58 19.73 -13.74
C ALA A 237 -49.51 19.80 -12.63
N ASP A 238 -48.36 20.41 -12.92
CA ASP A 238 -47.15 20.45 -12.10
C ASP A 238 -46.79 19.11 -11.42
N SER A 239 -46.72 18.05 -12.24
CA SER A 239 -46.51 16.68 -11.75
C SER A 239 -45.51 15.90 -12.57
N PHE A 240 -44.78 15.01 -11.91
CA PHE A 240 -43.90 14.03 -12.53
C PHE A 240 -44.70 12.82 -13.03
N GLU A 241 -44.32 12.32 -14.20
CA GLU A 241 -44.96 11.20 -14.89
C GLU A 241 -43.89 10.19 -15.37
N TYR A 242 -44.22 8.90 -15.33
CA TYR A 242 -43.36 7.85 -15.87
C TYR A 242 -43.79 7.47 -17.29
N MET A 243 -42.92 7.69 -18.27
CA MET A 243 -43.16 7.26 -19.66
C MET A 243 -42.39 5.98 -19.96
N LEU A 244 -43.03 4.83 -19.73
CA LEU A 244 -42.43 3.53 -20.03
C LEU A 244 -42.89 3.01 -21.40
N LYS A 245 -41.93 2.79 -22.30
CA LYS A 245 -42.14 2.09 -23.58
C LYS A 245 -41.27 0.83 -23.60
N LEU A 246 -41.90 -0.32 -23.35
CA LEU A 246 -41.25 -1.62 -23.42
C LEU A 246 -41.39 -2.22 -24.83
N PRO A 247 -40.35 -2.87 -25.39
CA PRO A 247 -40.48 -3.60 -26.64
C PRO A 247 -41.44 -4.78 -26.49
N GLU A 248 -41.95 -5.35 -27.58
CA GLU A 248 -42.66 -6.63 -27.49
C GLU A 248 -41.70 -7.73 -27.00
N PRO A 249 -42.13 -8.62 -26.09
CA PRO A 249 -41.29 -9.70 -25.62
C PRO A 249 -41.05 -10.73 -26.74
N THR A 250 -39.79 -11.07 -26.97
CA THR A 250 -39.38 -12.14 -27.92
C THR A 250 -39.45 -13.52 -27.26
N ASP A 251 -39.63 -14.60 -28.03
CA ASP A 251 -39.71 -15.99 -27.54
C ASP A 251 -38.48 -16.44 -26.73
N SER A 252 -37.31 -15.89 -27.02
CA SER A 252 -36.07 -16.11 -26.27
C SER A 252 -35.63 -14.84 -25.53
N ILE A 253 -36.08 -14.68 -24.29
CA ILE A 253 -35.62 -13.58 -23.43
C ILE A 253 -34.25 -13.94 -22.85
N SER A 254 -33.28 -13.06 -23.04
CA SER A 254 -31.92 -13.17 -22.50
C SER A 254 -31.70 -12.28 -21.27
N LYS A 255 -30.69 -12.63 -20.47
CA LYS A 255 -30.23 -11.82 -19.33
C LYS A 255 -29.94 -10.36 -19.72
N ARG A 256 -29.35 -10.14 -20.90
CA ARG A 256 -29.08 -8.79 -21.44
C ARG A 256 -30.36 -7.98 -21.69
N GLN A 257 -31.42 -8.61 -22.21
CA GLN A 257 -32.70 -7.93 -22.45
C GLN A 257 -33.38 -7.55 -21.13
N VAL A 258 -33.39 -8.44 -20.13
CA VAL A 258 -33.93 -8.11 -18.78
C VAL A 258 -33.24 -6.88 -18.21
N LEU A 259 -31.90 -6.86 -18.21
CA LEU A 259 -31.13 -5.73 -17.71
C LEU A 259 -31.38 -4.45 -18.50
N SER A 260 -31.57 -4.55 -19.83
CA SER A 260 -31.92 -3.41 -20.66
C SER A 260 -33.31 -2.85 -20.33
N ASP A 261 -34.30 -3.69 -20.03
CA ASP A 261 -35.64 -3.26 -19.67
C ASP A 261 -35.66 -2.65 -18.26
N VAL A 262 -34.97 -3.26 -17.29
CA VAL A 262 -34.81 -2.68 -15.93
C VAL A 262 -34.10 -1.32 -15.98
N ALA A 263 -33.08 -1.15 -16.82
CA ALA A 263 -32.39 0.13 -16.97
C ALA A 263 -33.27 1.26 -17.54
N ARG A 264 -34.41 0.94 -18.18
CA ARG A 264 -35.40 1.94 -18.62
C ARG A 264 -36.23 2.49 -17.46
N LEU A 265 -36.28 1.81 -16.31
CA LEU A 265 -36.92 2.28 -15.08
C LEU A 265 -36.03 3.32 -14.40
N TYR A 266 -36.01 4.51 -15.00
CA TYR A 266 -35.21 5.64 -14.52
C TYR A 266 -35.94 6.37 -13.38
N ASP A 267 -35.45 6.17 -12.15
CA ASP A 267 -36.01 6.77 -10.93
C ASP A 267 -34.88 7.33 -10.05
N PRO A 268 -34.45 8.58 -10.29
CA PRO A 268 -33.31 9.16 -9.59
C PRO A 268 -33.57 9.40 -8.10
N LEU A 269 -34.83 9.69 -7.71
CA LEU A 269 -35.20 9.99 -6.33
C LEU A 269 -35.74 8.78 -5.56
N GLY A 270 -36.04 7.66 -6.22
CA GLY A 270 -36.47 6.43 -5.57
C GLY A 270 -37.97 6.39 -5.27
N TRP A 271 -38.81 7.12 -6.00
CA TRP A 271 -40.26 7.11 -5.77
C TRP A 271 -40.92 5.76 -6.05
N ILE A 272 -40.39 5.01 -7.01
CA ILE A 272 -40.85 3.65 -7.35
C ILE A 272 -39.89 2.59 -6.81
N ALA A 273 -39.14 2.91 -5.75
CA ALA A 273 -38.21 1.99 -5.11
C ALA A 273 -38.81 0.62 -4.72
N PRO A 274 -40.09 0.52 -4.25
CA PRO A 274 -40.78 -0.76 -4.03
C PRO A 274 -40.91 -1.64 -5.28
N VAL A 275 -41.02 -1.04 -6.47
CA VAL A 275 -41.10 -1.79 -7.73
C VAL A 275 -39.72 -2.12 -8.24
N ILE A 276 -38.75 -1.22 -8.08
CA ILE A 276 -37.36 -1.42 -8.52
C ILE A 276 -36.64 -2.49 -7.69
N VAL A 277 -36.95 -2.63 -6.39
CA VAL A 277 -36.30 -3.65 -5.55
C VAL A 277 -36.62 -5.07 -6.04
N LEU A 278 -37.83 -5.31 -6.54
CA LEU A 278 -38.22 -6.59 -7.15
C LEU A 278 -37.35 -6.90 -8.38
N ALA A 279 -37.12 -5.91 -9.26
CA ALA A 279 -36.20 -6.06 -10.38
C ALA A 279 -34.76 -6.33 -9.91
N LYS A 280 -34.28 -5.65 -8.86
CA LYS A 280 -32.93 -5.87 -8.31
C LYS A 280 -32.77 -7.27 -7.72
N ILE A 281 -33.79 -7.78 -7.03
CA ILE A 281 -33.83 -9.15 -6.50
C ILE A 281 -33.84 -10.16 -7.64
N LEU A 282 -34.62 -9.94 -8.70
CA LEU A 282 -34.63 -10.80 -9.88
C LEU A 282 -33.26 -10.82 -10.56
N ILE A 283 -32.62 -9.65 -10.74
CA ILE A 283 -31.25 -9.56 -11.26
C ILE A 283 -30.30 -10.40 -10.40
N GLN A 284 -30.41 -10.31 -9.07
CA GLN A 284 -29.61 -11.11 -8.15
C GLN A 284 -29.82 -12.63 -8.37
N LYS A 285 -31.07 -13.09 -8.54
CA LYS A 285 -31.38 -14.49 -8.90
C LYS A 285 -30.78 -14.89 -10.26
N LEU A 286 -30.84 -14.01 -11.26
CA LEU A 286 -30.21 -14.24 -12.57
C LEU A 286 -28.69 -14.42 -12.47
N TRP A 287 -28.03 -13.72 -11.56
CA TRP A 287 -26.60 -13.93 -11.31
C TRP A 287 -26.33 -15.26 -10.60
N GLN A 288 -27.15 -15.65 -9.62
CA GLN A 288 -27.03 -16.94 -8.93
C GLN A 288 -27.24 -18.14 -9.86
N SER A 289 -28.05 -18.00 -10.91
CA SER A 289 -28.32 -19.06 -11.89
C SER A 289 -27.14 -19.43 -12.80
N GLY A 290 -26.08 -18.60 -12.85
CA GLY A 290 -24.90 -18.86 -13.68
C GLY A 290 -25.09 -18.65 -15.19
N LEU A 291 -26.21 -18.04 -15.63
CA LEU A 291 -26.48 -17.75 -17.04
C LEU A 291 -25.55 -16.66 -17.63
N GLU A 292 -25.06 -16.89 -18.85
CA GLU A 292 -24.31 -15.91 -19.66
C GLU A 292 -25.24 -14.84 -20.25
N TRP A 293 -24.65 -13.78 -20.84
CA TRP A 293 -25.39 -12.59 -21.29
C TRP A 293 -26.48 -12.84 -22.33
N VAL A 294 -26.28 -13.83 -23.19
CA VAL A 294 -27.14 -14.15 -24.33
C VAL A 294 -27.97 -15.42 -24.10
N ASP A 295 -27.75 -16.11 -22.98
CA ASP A 295 -28.46 -17.35 -22.68
C ASP A 295 -29.94 -17.08 -22.42
N ARG A 296 -30.76 -18.05 -22.81
CA ARG A 296 -32.20 -18.04 -22.54
C ARG A 296 -32.45 -18.25 -21.05
N LEU A 297 -33.41 -17.50 -20.48
CA LEU A 297 -33.87 -17.71 -19.11
C LEU A 297 -34.49 -19.11 -18.92
N THR A 298 -34.35 -19.67 -17.72
CA THR A 298 -35.10 -20.87 -17.32
C THR A 298 -36.60 -20.56 -17.25
N GLU A 299 -37.46 -21.57 -17.38
CA GLU A 299 -38.92 -21.38 -17.41
C GLU A 299 -39.46 -20.67 -16.16
N ASP A 300 -38.92 -20.98 -14.98
CA ASP A 300 -39.28 -20.33 -13.71
C ASP A 300 -38.94 -18.83 -13.73
N LEU A 301 -37.70 -18.49 -14.10
CA LEU A 301 -37.22 -17.10 -14.15
C LEU A 301 -37.92 -16.30 -15.26
N LEU A 302 -38.22 -16.94 -16.37
CA LEU A 302 -38.98 -16.35 -17.47
C LEU A 302 -40.40 -16.00 -17.05
N SER A 303 -41.07 -16.91 -16.35
CA SER A 303 -42.43 -16.71 -15.85
C SER A 303 -42.49 -15.58 -14.80
N GLU A 304 -41.54 -15.57 -13.85
CA GLU A 304 -41.40 -14.50 -12.85
C GLU A 304 -41.15 -13.13 -13.53
N TRP A 305 -40.24 -13.08 -14.52
CA TRP A 305 -39.94 -11.86 -15.27
C TRP A 305 -41.13 -11.35 -16.07
N LEU A 306 -41.84 -12.22 -16.80
CA LEU A 306 -43.00 -11.82 -17.61
C LEU A 306 -44.16 -11.34 -16.76
N ALA A 307 -44.37 -11.90 -15.57
CA ALA A 307 -45.35 -11.40 -14.60
C ALA A 307 -45.01 -9.98 -14.15
N TYR A 308 -43.77 -9.76 -13.68
CA TYR A 308 -43.29 -8.44 -13.27
C TYR A 308 -43.37 -7.41 -14.42
N ARG A 309 -42.88 -7.78 -15.61
CA ARG A 309 -42.79 -6.92 -16.79
C ARG A 309 -44.16 -6.41 -17.25
N ARG A 310 -45.21 -7.24 -17.17
CA ARG A 310 -46.57 -6.83 -17.55
C ARG A 310 -47.11 -5.73 -16.64
N GLY A 311 -46.86 -5.83 -15.33
CA GLY A 311 -47.31 -4.82 -14.36
C GLY A 311 -46.63 -3.46 -14.53
N LEU A 312 -45.44 -3.39 -15.14
CA LEU A 312 -44.71 -2.13 -15.28
C LEU A 312 -45.45 -1.05 -16.08
N VAL A 313 -46.40 -1.44 -16.93
CA VAL A 313 -47.22 -0.50 -17.71
C VAL A 313 -48.09 0.37 -16.79
N ASP A 314 -48.51 -0.15 -15.63
CA ASP A 314 -49.35 0.57 -14.67
C ASP A 314 -48.64 1.81 -14.10
N LEU A 315 -47.30 1.82 -14.07
CA LEU A 315 -46.52 2.98 -13.64
C LEU A 315 -46.78 4.23 -14.49
N THR A 316 -47.26 4.08 -15.73
CA THR A 316 -47.63 5.23 -16.58
C THR A 316 -48.81 6.04 -16.05
N GLN A 317 -49.58 5.47 -15.13
CA GLN A 317 -50.71 6.14 -14.47
C GLN A 317 -50.26 6.95 -13.24
N LEU A 318 -49.03 6.73 -12.75
CA LEU A 318 -48.51 7.41 -11.57
C LEU A 318 -48.24 8.89 -11.86
N LYS A 319 -48.86 9.75 -11.06
CA LYS A 319 -48.66 11.21 -11.08
C LYS A 319 -48.20 11.67 -9.72
N LEU A 320 -47.03 12.33 -9.67
CA LEU A 320 -46.46 12.80 -8.41
C LEU A 320 -46.36 14.33 -8.43
N PRO A 321 -46.93 15.05 -7.45
CA PRO A 321 -46.80 16.50 -7.40
C PRO A 321 -45.32 16.90 -7.25
N ARG A 322 -44.89 17.87 -8.05
CA ARG A 322 -43.52 18.39 -7.97
C ARG A 322 -43.33 19.15 -6.66
N TRP A 323 -44.15 20.17 -6.44
CA TRP A 323 -44.14 21.01 -5.25
C TRP A 323 -44.70 20.25 -4.04
N TYR A 324 -44.03 20.35 -2.91
CA TYR A 324 -44.45 19.73 -1.64
C TYR A 324 -44.98 20.76 -0.63
N ASN A 325 -45.57 21.85 -1.13
CA ASN A 325 -46.24 22.90 -0.34
C ASN A 325 -45.34 23.74 0.59
N ALA A 326 -44.02 23.73 0.40
CA ALA A 326 -43.12 24.60 1.17
C ALA A 326 -43.14 26.05 0.69
N THR A 327 -43.24 26.98 1.63
CA THR A 327 -43.05 28.43 1.49
C THR A 327 -41.87 28.92 2.34
N GLN A 328 -41.45 30.18 2.20
CA GLN A 328 -40.36 30.75 3.02
C GLN A 328 -40.63 30.71 4.53
N ASN A 329 -41.91 30.80 4.94
CA ASN A 329 -42.32 30.84 6.34
C ASN A 329 -42.73 29.46 6.91
N SER A 330 -42.69 28.40 6.09
CA SER A 330 -43.06 27.06 6.55
C SER A 330 -41.97 26.46 7.44
N LYS A 331 -42.36 25.76 8.51
CA LYS A 331 -41.44 24.88 9.24
C LYS A 331 -41.30 23.57 8.47
N ILE A 332 -40.06 23.12 8.24
CA ILE A 332 -39.78 21.89 7.48
C ILE A 332 -39.03 20.91 8.37
N GLU A 333 -39.60 19.72 8.52
CA GLU A 333 -39.01 18.59 9.23
C GLU A 333 -38.73 17.43 8.27
N LEU A 334 -37.66 16.68 8.54
CA LEU A 334 -37.32 15.48 7.79
C LEU A 334 -37.50 14.23 8.65
N HIS A 335 -38.30 13.29 8.17
CA HIS A 335 -38.50 12.00 8.82
C HIS A 335 -37.98 10.89 7.92
N VAL A 336 -37.00 10.13 8.40
CA VAL A 336 -36.48 8.96 7.70
C VAL A 336 -36.92 7.68 8.36
N PHE A 337 -37.45 6.76 7.54
CA PHE A 337 -37.85 5.42 7.97
C PHE A 337 -36.84 4.42 7.43
N SER A 338 -36.44 3.45 8.24
CA SER A 338 -35.61 2.32 7.83
C SER A 338 -36.33 1.00 8.04
N ASP A 339 -36.08 0.07 7.13
CA ASP A 339 -36.53 -1.32 7.27
C ASP A 339 -35.56 -2.28 6.58
N ALA A 340 -35.57 -3.55 7.00
CA ALA A 340 -34.83 -4.60 6.34
C ALA A 340 -35.55 -5.96 6.33
N SER A 341 -35.55 -6.58 5.16
CA SER A 341 -35.94 -7.96 4.95
C SER A 341 -34.71 -8.85 4.70
N LYS A 342 -34.93 -10.17 4.60
CA LYS A 342 -33.88 -11.13 4.18
C LYS A 342 -33.36 -10.85 2.76
N SER A 343 -34.17 -10.20 1.92
CA SER A 343 -33.88 -9.97 0.50
C SER A 343 -33.26 -8.61 0.25
N ALA A 344 -33.69 -7.56 0.96
CA ALA A 344 -33.22 -6.20 0.76
C ALA A 344 -33.49 -5.33 1.99
N PHE A 345 -32.77 -4.21 2.10
CA PHE A 345 -33.02 -3.18 3.10
C PHE A 345 -33.21 -1.82 2.42
N ALA A 346 -34.00 -0.97 3.06
CA ALA A 346 -34.48 0.27 2.48
C ALA A 346 -34.45 1.43 3.47
N ALA A 347 -34.44 2.64 2.92
CA ALA A 347 -34.69 3.85 3.66
C ALA A 347 -35.56 4.79 2.82
N ALA A 348 -36.56 5.42 3.45
CA ALA A 348 -37.47 6.38 2.82
C ALA A 348 -37.49 7.68 3.64
N VAL A 349 -37.27 8.81 2.99
CA VAL A 349 -37.29 10.15 3.61
C VAL A 349 -38.55 10.87 3.19
N TYR A 350 -39.31 11.30 4.18
CA TYR A 350 -40.48 12.14 4.05
C TYR A 350 -40.14 13.56 4.50
N VAL A 351 -40.69 14.53 3.77
CA VAL A 351 -40.70 15.93 4.19
C VAL A 351 -42.05 16.21 4.84
N ARG A 352 -42.03 16.78 6.03
CA ARG A 352 -43.20 17.28 6.75
C ARG A 352 -43.12 18.80 6.76
N VAL A 353 -44.09 19.44 6.12
CA VAL A 353 -44.19 20.90 6.01
C VAL A 353 -45.35 21.36 6.86
N ILE A 354 -45.08 22.24 7.82
CA ILE A 354 -46.08 22.94 8.62
C ILE A 354 -46.20 24.34 8.05
N ASP A 355 -47.36 24.65 7.48
CA ASP A 355 -47.62 25.98 6.93
C ASP A 355 -47.94 27.02 8.02
N GLU A 356 -48.13 28.28 7.62
CA GLU A 356 -48.51 29.39 8.53
C GLU A 356 -49.86 29.18 9.21
N CYS A 357 -50.72 28.32 8.64
CA CYS A 357 -52.04 27.97 9.17
C CYS A 357 -51.98 26.74 10.10
N ASN A 358 -50.79 26.24 10.45
CA ASN A 358 -50.57 24.98 11.16
C ASN A 358 -51.15 23.73 10.45
N GLN A 359 -51.36 23.81 9.13
CA GLN A 359 -51.72 22.66 8.30
C GLN A 359 -50.46 21.87 7.96
N VAL A 360 -50.54 20.55 8.12
CA VAL A 360 -49.40 19.64 7.93
C VAL A 360 -49.52 18.96 6.57
N HIS A 361 -48.47 19.07 5.76
CA HIS A 361 -48.33 18.37 4.50
C HIS A 361 -47.16 17.41 4.56
N VAL A 362 -47.40 16.13 4.25
CA VAL A 362 -46.37 15.08 4.26
C VAL A 362 -46.21 14.53 2.87
N HIS A 363 -44.97 14.49 2.39
CA HIS A 363 -44.65 13.98 1.06
C HIS A 363 -43.40 13.11 1.05
N LEU A 364 -43.42 12.03 0.28
CA LEU A 364 -42.21 11.28 -0.03
C LEU A 364 -41.22 12.15 -0.83
N LEU A 365 -40.05 12.41 -0.24
CA LEU A 365 -39.01 13.19 -0.89
C LEU A 365 -38.09 12.30 -1.71
N THR A 366 -37.52 11.26 -1.07
CA THR A 366 -36.60 10.32 -1.71
C THR A 366 -36.55 8.98 -0.97
N ALA A 367 -36.25 7.89 -1.67
CA ALA A 367 -35.96 6.60 -1.06
C ALA A 367 -34.76 5.90 -1.70
N LYS A 368 -34.13 4.99 -0.97
CA LYS A 368 -33.04 4.14 -1.46
C LYS A 368 -33.23 2.71 -1.01
N THR A 369 -32.97 1.78 -1.93
CA THR A 369 -33.01 0.33 -1.68
C THR A 369 -31.69 -0.33 -2.04
N LYS A 370 -31.28 -1.31 -1.21
CA LYS A 370 -30.11 -2.16 -1.44
C LYS A 370 -30.49 -3.62 -1.21
N VAL A 371 -30.07 -4.49 -2.13
CA VAL A 371 -30.28 -5.94 -1.99
C VAL A 371 -29.33 -6.48 -0.92
N ALA A 372 -29.80 -7.44 -0.14
CA ALA A 372 -29.01 -8.09 0.89
C ALA A 372 -27.82 -8.85 0.26
N PRO A 373 -26.61 -8.77 0.85
CA PRO A 373 -25.45 -9.53 0.38
C PRO A 373 -25.66 -11.05 0.47
N ILE A 374 -25.32 -11.79 -0.58
CA ILE A 374 -25.45 -13.28 -0.60
C ILE A 374 -24.21 -13.96 0.01
N GLU A 375 -23.02 -13.39 -0.18
CA GLU A 375 -21.75 -14.05 0.15
C GLU A 375 -21.55 -14.32 1.65
N LYS A 376 -22.31 -13.62 2.51
CA LYS A 376 -22.24 -13.77 3.97
C LYS A 376 -23.67 -13.80 4.50
N GLU A 377 -24.02 -14.86 5.24
CA GLU A 377 -25.27 -14.87 6.00
C GLU A 377 -25.21 -13.79 7.08
N ILE A 378 -25.94 -12.70 6.85
CA ILE A 378 -26.09 -11.59 7.79
C ILE A 378 -27.43 -11.80 8.52
N SER A 379 -27.42 -11.73 9.85
CA SER A 379 -28.65 -11.82 10.64
C SER A 379 -29.60 -10.66 10.35
N ILE A 380 -30.90 -10.86 10.56
CA ILE A 380 -31.92 -9.83 10.33
C ILE A 380 -31.61 -8.55 11.13
N PRO A 381 -31.26 -8.59 12.44
CA PRO A 381 -30.90 -7.37 13.17
C PRO A 381 -29.71 -6.60 12.58
N ARG A 382 -28.72 -7.31 12.02
CA ARG A 382 -27.59 -6.68 11.34
C ARG A 382 -28.00 -6.06 10.00
N LEU A 383 -29.00 -6.61 9.30
CA LEU A 383 -29.58 -6.01 8.09
C LEU A 383 -30.43 -4.79 8.44
N GLU A 384 -31.22 -4.85 9.51
CA GLU A 384 -31.99 -3.70 10.04
C GLU A 384 -31.04 -2.55 10.38
N LEU A 385 -29.93 -2.83 11.08
CA LEU A 385 -28.88 -1.82 11.35
C LEU A 385 -28.24 -1.28 10.07
N CYS A 386 -28.13 -2.09 9.00
CA CYS A 386 -27.70 -1.59 7.69
C CYS A 386 -28.74 -0.67 7.05
N GLY A 387 -30.03 -0.97 7.21
CA GLY A 387 -31.16 -0.10 6.87
C GLY A 387 -31.08 1.25 7.59
N SER A 388 -30.92 1.24 8.91
CA SER A 388 -30.81 2.48 9.71
C SER A 388 -29.54 3.27 9.38
N THR A 389 -28.43 2.59 9.04
CA THR A 389 -27.22 3.27 8.54
C THR A 389 -27.46 3.91 7.17
N LEU A 390 -28.25 3.26 6.30
CA LEU A 390 -28.64 3.83 4.99
C LEU A 390 -29.54 5.05 5.20
N ALA A 391 -30.49 4.97 6.12
CA ALA A 391 -31.38 6.06 6.52
C ALA A 391 -30.61 7.28 7.03
N ALA A 392 -29.71 7.09 8.02
CA ALA A 392 -28.88 8.18 8.56
C ALA A 392 -28.06 8.89 7.47
N LYS A 393 -27.48 8.14 6.52
CA LYS A 393 -26.73 8.73 5.40
C LYS A 393 -27.62 9.47 4.41
N LEU A 394 -28.82 8.93 4.14
CA LEU A 394 -29.75 9.53 3.20
C LEU A 394 -30.33 10.83 3.76
N ILE A 395 -30.77 10.84 5.02
CA ILE A 395 -31.29 12.06 5.65
C ILE A 395 -30.21 13.13 5.82
N SER A 396 -28.96 12.76 6.12
CA SER A 396 -27.84 13.71 6.15
C SER A 396 -27.59 14.36 4.80
N GLU A 397 -27.62 13.58 3.72
CA GLU A 397 -27.51 14.07 2.36
C GLU A 397 -28.63 15.06 2.03
N VAL A 398 -29.87 14.71 2.37
CA VAL A 398 -31.04 15.57 2.13
C VAL A 398 -30.98 16.86 2.97
N SER A 399 -30.64 16.77 4.25
CA SER A 399 -30.50 17.91 5.16
C SER A 399 -29.49 18.93 4.64
N GLN A 400 -28.33 18.46 4.15
CA GLN A 400 -27.31 19.34 3.55
C GLN A 400 -27.78 20.03 2.27
N VAL A 401 -28.55 19.32 1.42
CA VAL A 401 -29.06 19.85 0.14
C VAL A 401 -30.17 20.87 0.35
N MET A 402 -31.03 20.62 1.33
CA MET A 402 -32.21 21.44 1.62
C MET A 402 -31.95 22.51 2.68
N GLU A 403 -30.75 22.51 3.27
CA GLU A 403 -30.32 23.42 4.34
C GLU A 403 -31.22 23.33 5.59
N ILE A 404 -31.63 22.11 5.95
CA ILE A 404 -32.50 21.85 7.12
C ILE A 404 -31.62 21.56 8.34
N PRO A 405 -31.84 22.24 9.48
CA PRO A 405 -31.02 22.10 10.68
C PRO A 405 -31.13 20.70 11.28
N LYS A 406 -30.12 20.33 12.07
CA LYS A 406 -30.05 18.99 12.66
C LYS A 406 -31.20 18.72 13.64
N GLU A 407 -31.71 19.76 14.31
CA GLU A 407 -32.80 19.64 15.28
C GLU A 407 -34.11 19.13 14.67
N ASP A 408 -34.35 19.42 13.39
CA ASP A 408 -35.58 19.04 12.67
C ASP A 408 -35.44 17.71 11.89
N LEU A 409 -34.50 16.86 12.31
CA LEU A 409 -34.26 15.53 11.75
C LEU A 409 -34.75 14.43 12.69
N TYR A 410 -35.53 13.49 12.16
CA TYR A 410 -36.12 12.39 12.92
C TYR A 410 -35.91 11.05 12.19
N GLY A 411 -35.47 10.03 12.93
CA GLY A 411 -35.25 8.68 12.42
C GLY A 411 -36.22 7.69 13.03
N TRP A 412 -36.76 6.77 12.23
CA TRP A 412 -37.74 5.79 12.66
C TRP A 412 -37.34 4.39 12.21
N THR A 413 -37.44 3.42 13.12
CA THR A 413 -37.19 2.00 12.86
C THR A 413 -38.13 1.15 13.69
N ASP A 414 -38.55 0.00 13.17
CA ASP A 414 -39.36 -0.99 13.90
C ASP A 414 -38.50 -1.98 14.71
N SER A 415 -37.22 -2.09 14.36
CA SER A 415 -36.25 -2.86 15.16
C SER A 415 -35.93 -2.21 16.51
N THR A 416 -36.52 -2.75 17.58
CA THR A 416 -36.16 -2.41 18.97
C THR A 416 -34.71 -2.78 19.30
N ILE A 417 -34.15 -3.82 18.64
CA ILE A 417 -32.75 -4.22 18.80
C ILE A 417 -31.81 -3.13 18.29
N VAL A 418 -32.11 -2.53 17.13
CA VAL A 418 -31.32 -1.41 16.61
C VAL A 418 -31.39 -0.20 17.55
N LEU A 419 -32.58 0.13 18.07
CA LEU A 419 -32.73 1.20 19.05
C LEU A 419 -31.93 0.93 20.33
N ALA A 420 -31.93 -0.30 20.83
CA ALA A 420 -31.14 -0.70 21.99
C ALA A 420 -29.62 -0.59 21.70
N TRP A 421 -29.19 -0.94 20.48
CA TRP A 421 -27.80 -0.73 20.05
C TRP A 421 -27.41 0.75 19.96
N LEU A 422 -28.29 1.62 19.47
CA LEU A 422 -28.04 3.06 19.46
C LEU A 422 -27.92 3.62 20.89
N LYS A 423 -28.82 3.21 21.78
CA LYS A 423 -28.83 3.60 23.20
C LYS A 423 -27.55 3.20 23.95
N GLY A 424 -27.05 1.98 23.73
CA GLY A 424 -25.88 1.46 24.44
C GLY A 424 -24.52 2.01 23.96
N GLY A 425 -24.51 2.83 22.90
CA GLY A 425 -23.31 3.50 22.37
C GLY A 425 -22.33 2.57 21.64
N SER A 426 -21.49 3.15 20.77
CA SER A 426 -20.65 2.38 19.84
C SER A 426 -19.60 1.47 20.53
N SER A 427 -19.13 1.82 21.73
CA SER A 427 -18.07 1.06 22.41
C SER A 427 -18.50 -0.30 22.97
N ARG A 428 -19.80 -0.52 23.15
CA ARG A 428 -20.35 -1.73 23.76
C ARG A 428 -20.36 -2.92 22.80
N TRP A 429 -20.53 -2.68 21.50
CA TRP A 429 -20.88 -3.73 20.53
C TRP A 429 -19.70 -4.27 19.72
N THR A 430 -19.85 -5.46 19.13
CA THR A 430 -18.87 -6.04 18.19
C THR A 430 -18.51 -5.06 17.07
N THR A 431 -17.35 -5.23 16.42
CA THR A 431 -16.83 -4.26 15.42
C THR A 431 -17.83 -3.93 14.31
N PHE A 432 -18.63 -4.89 13.85
CA PHE A 432 -19.63 -4.65 12.80
C PHE A 432 -20.73 -3.68 13.25
N VAL A 433 -21.28 -3.92 14.43
CA VAL A 433 -22.36 -3.10 15.03
C VAL A 433 -21.80 -1.76 15.50
N SER A 434 -20.67 -1.79 16.21
CA SER A 434 -19.94 -0.61 16.72
C SER A 434 -19.67 0.44 15.63
N ASN A 435 -19.15 0.02 14.47
CA ASN A 435 -18.84 0.95 13.38
C ASN A 435 -20.11 1.61 12.80
N ARG A 436 -21.22 0.87 12.69
CA ARG A 436 -22.49 1.37 12.14
C ARG A 436 -23.22 2.26 13.14
N VAL A 437 -23.29 1.84 14.41
CA VAL A 437 -23.81 2.66 15.51
C VAL A 437 -23.03 3.96 15.59
N SER A 438 -21.69 3.93 15.53
CA SER A 438 -20.88 5.16 15.49
C SER A 438 -21.18 6.01 14.26
N THR A 439 -21.44 5.41 13.10
CA THR A 439 -21.79 6.16 11.89
C THR A 439 -23.13 6.87 12.04
N ILE A 440 -24.13 6.18 12.60
CA ILE A 440 -25.47 6.74 12.85
C ILE A 440 -25.38 7.87 13.89
N LEU A 441 -24.75 7.60 15.05
CA LEU A 441 -24.65 8.55 16.16
C LEU A 441 -23.79 9.78 15.85
N ASN A 442 -22.87 9.69 14.89
CA ASN A 442 -22.13 10.86 14.40
C ASN A 442 -22.99 11.79 13.54
N ILE A 443 -24.11 11.31 12.99
CA ILE A 443 -25.01 12.07 12.12
C ILE A 443 -26.23 12.56 12.92
N MET A 444 -26.87 11.68 13.67
CA MET A 444 -28.08 11.94 14.45
C MET A 444 -27.90 11.44 15.88
N GLU A 445 -28.39 12.21 16.84
CA GLU A 445 -28.41 11.80 18.25
C GLU A 445 -29.42 10.68 18.49
N TYR A 446 -29.21 9.90 19.56
CA TYR A 446 -30.10 8.77 19.88
C TYR A 446 -31.54 9.25 20.13
N GLU A 447 -31.69 10.42 20.75
CA GLU A 447 -32.96 11.08 21.08
C GLU A 447 -33.78 11.43 19.84
N GLN A 448 -33.15 11.49 18.66
CA GLN A 448 -33.80 11.73 17.38
C GLN A 448 -34.33 10.43 16.74
N TRP A 449 -34.05 9.27 17.33
CA TRP A 449 -34.51 7.97 16.85
C TRP A 449 -35.70 7.46 17.67
N GLY A 450 -36.81 7.22 16.98
CA GLY A 450 -38.03 6.66 17.55
C GLY A 450 -38.36 5.26 17.01
N HIS A 451 -39.22 4.57 17.74
CA HIS A 451 -39.82 3.31 17.29
C HIS A 451 -41.05 3.59 16.41
N VAL A 452 -41.25 2.78 15.37
CA VAL A 452 -42.47 2.74 14.56
C VAL A 452 -42.95 1.30 14.45
N SER A 453 -44.26 1.03 14.49
CA SER A 453 -44.74 -0.34 14.29
C SER A 453 -44.49 -0.80 12.85
N SER A 454 -44.15 -2.08 12.65
CA SER A 454 -43.88 -2.62 11.30
C SER A 454 -45.05 -2.42 10.31
N GLU A 455 -46.30 -2.47 10.79
CA GLU A 455 -47.50 -2.23 9.97
C GLU A 455 -47.61 -0.79 9.45
N THR A 456 -47.05 0.16 10.19
CA THR A 456 -47.04 1.58 9.83
C THR A 456 -45.67 2.04 9.33
N ASN A 457 -44.72 1.14 9.08
CA ASN A 457 -43.40 1.50 8.57
C ASN A 457 -43.41 1.54 7.04
N PRO A 458 -43.36 2.72 6.39
CA PRO A 458 -43.37 2.82 4.93
C PRO A 458 -42.12 2.20 4.29
N ALA A 459 -41.00 2.07 5.01
CA ALA A 459 -39.79 1.48 4.46
C ALA A 459 -39.94 -0.03 4.17
N ASP A 460 -40.89 -0.73 4.82
CA ASP A 460 -41.20 -2.15 4.57
C ASP A 460 -41.66 -2.39 3.12
N CYS A 461 -42.45 -1.45 2.57
CA CYS A 461 -42.88 -1.47 1.17
C CYS A 461 -41.67 -1.55 0.22
N ALA A 462 -40.57 -0.86 0.55
CA ALA A 462 -39.37 -0.80 -0.27
C ALA A 462 -38.34 -1.90 0.04
N SER A 463 -38.39 -2.52 1.22
CA SER A 463 -37.48 -3.61 1.60
C SER A 463 -37.98 -4.98 1.10
N ARG A 464 -39.31 -5.18 1.05
CA ARG A 464 -39.96 -6.40 0.54
C ARG A 464 -40.29 -6.29 -0.95
N GLY A 465 -40.63 -5.09 -1.38
CA GLY A 465 -41.08 -4.80 -2.73
C GLY A 465 -42.58 -4.95 -2.91
N MET A 466 -43.10 -4.31 -3.94
CA MET A 466 -44.54 -4.18 -4.21
C MET A 466 -44.81 -4.21 -5.71
N GLN A 467 -45.95 -4.77 -6.12
CA GLN A 467 -46.34 -4.72 -7.52
C GLN A 467 -46.76 -3.30 -7.92
N PRO A 468 -46.57 -2.89 -9.20
CA PRO A 468 -46.92 -1.55 -9.65
C PRO A 468 -48.35 -1.11 -9.33
N HIS A 469 -49.35 -1.97 -9.52
CA HIS A 469 -50.75 -1.66 -9.24
C HIS A 469 -51.03 -1.43 -7.74
N GLU A 470 -50.36 -2.17 -6.85
CA GLU A 470 -50.46 -2.00 -5.39
C GLU A 470 -49.83 -0.66 -4.97
N LEU A 471 -48.69 -0.31 -5.57
CA LEU A 471 -47.97 0.93 -5.28
C LEU A 471 -48.82 2.18 -5.58
N LEU A 472 -49.61 2.15 -6.65
CA LEU A 472 -50.48 3.27 -7.04
C LEU A 472 -51.51 3.63 -5.96
N GLN A 473 -51.99 2.63 -5.21
CA GLN A 473 -53.06 2.79 -4.20
C GLN A 473 -52.51 2.89 -2.78
N ASN A 474 -51.19 2.77 -2.58
CA ASN A 474 -50.60 2.69 -1.26
C ASN A 474 -50.40 4.07 -0.61
N SER A 475 -51.35 4.49 0.22
CA SER A 475 -51.27 5.76 0.94
C SER A 475 -50.06 5.83 1.90
N LEU A 476 -49.72 4.72 2.56
CA LEU A 476 -48.59 4.66 3.50
C LEU A 476 -47.26 5.02 2.82
N TRP A 477 -47.01 4.52 1.62
CA TRP A 477 -45.80 4.83 0.87
C TRP A 477 -45.74 6.30 0.42
N TRP A 478 -46.86 6.90 0.01
CA TRP A 478 -46.84 8.26 -0.53
C TRP A 478 -46.90 9.35 0.54
N ASN A 479 -47.68 9.13 1.60
CA ASN A 479 -47.99 10.12 2.63
C ASN A 479 -47.33 9.79 3.99
N GLY A 480 -46.69 8.63 4.11
CA GLY A 480 -46.16 8.15 5.38
C GLY A 480 -47.26 7.69 6.35
N PRO A 481 -46.91 7.42 7.61
CA PRO A 481 -47.87 7.04 8.64
C PRO A 481 -48.88 8.15 8.94
N GLN A 482 -50.12 7.80 9.29
CA GLN A 482 -51.19 8.80 9.52
C GLN A 482 -50.84 9.81 10.61
N TRP A 483 -50.21 9.35 11.70
CA TRP A 483 -49.78 10.21 12.82
C TRP A 483 -48.75 11.28 12.40
N LEU A 484 -48.05 11.09 11.27
CA LEU A 484 -47.09 12.08 10.77
C LEU A 484 -47.79 13.34 10.22
N SER A 485 -49.06 13.19 9.83
CA SER A 485 -49.91 14.29 9.36
C SER A 485 -50.62 15.04 10.50
N GLU A 486 -50.45 14.59 11.75
CA GLU A 486 -51.02 15.26 12.91
C GLU A 486 -50.14 16.45 13.35
N PRO A 487 -50.69 17.52 13.96
CA PRO A 487 -49.91 18.70 14.36
C PRO A 487 -48.81 18.39 15.38
N ASN A 488 -49.12 17.51 16.33
CA ASN A 488 -48.21 17.06 17.38
C ASN A 488 -47.91 15.58 17.19
N ILE A 489 -46.64 15.24 17.04
CA ILE A 489 -46.19 13.84 17.00
C ILE A 489 -45.97 13.41 18.45
N GLU A 490 -46.88 12.64 19.02
CA GLU A 490 -46.63 11.99 20.32
C GLU A 490 -45.58 10.90 20.11
N SER A 491 -44.40 11.07 20.71
CA SER A 491 -43.40 10.00 20.73
C SER A 491 -43.97 8.85 21.55
N ASP A 492 -44.31 7.75 20.90
CA ASP A 492 -44.73 6.54 21.58
C ASP A 492 -43.61 6.16 22.55
N GLY A 493 -43.87 6.24 23.86
CA GLY A 493 -42.88 6.13 24.93
C GLY A 493 -42.37 4.70 25.12
N THR A 494 -42.18 3.97 24.01
CA THR A 494 -41.77 2.58 23.99
C THR A 494 -40.46 2.47 24.76
N LYS A 495 -40.53 1.83 25.93
CA LYS A 495 -39.34 1.56 26.73
C LYS A 495 -38.47 0.59 25.95
N VAL A 496 -37.43 1.11 25.31
CA VAL A 496 -36.39 0.31 24.67
C VAL A 496 -35.66 -0.46 25.78
N GLU A 497 -35.96 -1.75 25.87
CA GLU A 497 -35.28 -2.70 26.74
C GLU A 497 -33.81 -2.82 26.33
N ASP A 498 -32.94 -3.04 27.31
CA ASP A 498 -31.52 -3.20 27.03
C ASP A 498 -31.24 -4.57 26.39
N THR A 499 -30.30 -4.64 25.45
CA THR A 499 -29.95 -5.89 24.76
C THR A 499 -28.50 -6.28 25.03
N HIS A 500 -28.27 -7.59 25.17
CA HIS A 500 -26.93 -8.20 25.25
C HIS A 500 -26.50 -8.84 23.92
N GLU A 501 -27.34 -8.81 22.88
CA GLU A 501 -27.00 -9.32 21.57
C GLU A 501 -25.87 -8.50 20.93
N GLU A 502 -24.84 -9.18 20.39
CA GLU A 502 -23.65 -8.53 19.81
C GLU A 502 -22.88 -7.64 20.79
N GLU A 503 -23.10 -7.79 22.10
CA GLU A 503 -22.26 -7.16 23.10
C GLU A 503 -20.84 -7.72 22.97
N ARG A 504 -19.84 -6.82 22.98
CA ARG A 504 -18.45 -7.28 23.09
C ARG A 504 -18.39 -8.09 24.35
N VAL A 505 -17.95 -9.33 24.23
CA VAL A 505 -17.52 -10.13 25.38
C VAL A 505 -16.35 -9.37 26.03
N LYS A 506 -16.68 -8.44 26.92
CA LYS A 506 -15.81 -8.06 28.01
C LYS A 506 -15.75 -9.36 28.79
N ALA A 507 -14.62 -10.05 28.72
CA ALA A 507 -14.38 -11.19 29.60
C ALA A 507 -14.64 -10.68 31.02
N LEU A 508 -15.80 -11.02 31.56
CA LEU A 508 -16.13 -10.77 32.94
C LEU A 508 -15.24 -11.75 33.68
N THR A 509 -14.16 -11.25 34.29
CA THR A 509 -13.29 -12.05 35.12
C THR A 509 -14.08 -12.45 36.36
N VAL A 510 -14.87 -13.52 36.24
CA VAL A 510 -15.36 -14.29 37.37
C VAL A 510 -14.14 -14.65 38.20
N LEU A 511 -14.25 -14.49 39.52
CA LEU A 511 -13.32 -15.00 40.53
C LEU A 511 -13.26 -16.53 40.43
N SER A 512 -12.63 -17.03 39.38
CA SER A 512 -12.18 -18.39 39.24
C SER A 512 -10.75 -18.43 39.75
N LYS A 513 -10.44 -19.45 40.56
CA LYS A 513 -9.10 -19.85 40.98
C LYS A 513 -8.07 -19.44 39.93
N ILE A 514 -7.01 -18.75 40.36
CA ILE A 514 -5.85 -18.45 39.53
C ILE A 514 -5.23 -19.78 39.10
N ASP A 515 -5.74 -20.38 38.03
CA ASP A 515 -4.95 -21.20 37.15
C ASP A 515 -4.03 -20.22 36.43
N GLU A 516 -2.73 -20.45 36.57
CA GLU A 516 -1.68 -19.62 36.01
C GLU A 516 -1.89 -19.40 34.49
N GLU A 517 -2.60 -18.34 34.11
CA GLU A 517 -2.73 -17.96 32.71
C GLU A 517 -1.33 -17.77 32.12
N LYS A 518 -1.13 -18.41 30.96
CA LYS A 518 0.08 -18.31 30.15
C LYS A 518 0.51 -16.85 30.04
N PHE A 519 1.69 -16.59 30.60
CA PHE A 519 2.30 -15.29 30.80
C PHE A 519 2.09 -14.31 29.63
N ILE A 520 1.84 -13.03 29.91
CA ILE A 520 1.52 -11.97 28.92
C ILE A 520 2.47 -11.94 27.71
N TRP A 521 3.76 -12.25 27.90
CA TRP A 521 4.74 -12.27 26.80
C TRP A 521 4.56 -13.41 25.79
N THR A 522 3.81 -14.48 26.12
CA THR A 522 3.50 -15.59 25.20
C THR A 522 2.67 -15.16 23.99
N ARG A 523 2.02 -14.00 24.06
CA ARG A 523 1.21 -13.40 22.96
C ARG A 523 2.05 -12.68 21.91
N PHE A 524 3.34 -12.45 22.15
CA PHE A 524 4.21 -11.70 21.25
C PHE A 524 5.09 -12.63 20.42
N SER A 525 5.31 -12.28 19.16
CA SER A 525 6.21 -12.98 18.22
C SER A 525 7.54 -12.26 18.00
N SER A 526 7.72 -11.06 18.57
CA SER A 526 8.91 -10.22 18.43
C SER A 526 9.30 -9.64 19.79
N LEU A 527 10.59 -9.78 20.14
CA LEU A 527 11.14 -9.27 21.40
C LEU A 527 11.04 -7.74 21.47
N SER A 528 11.41 -7.03 20.41
CA SER A 528 11.38 -5.56 20.38
C SER A 528 9.96 -4.99 20.52
N ARG A 529 8.96 -5.63 19.89
CA ARG A 529 7.55 -5.25 20.07
C ARG A 529 7.08 -5.52 21.50
N MET A 530 7.44 -6.67 22.06
CA MET A 530 7.09 -7.04 23.44
C MET A 530 7.69 -6.04 24.44
N LEU A 531 8.99 -5.75 24.34
CA LEU A 531 9.67 -4.82 25.24
C LEU A 531 9.09 -3.41 25.12
N ARG A 532 8.78 -2.93 23.92
CA ARG A 532 8.14 -1.61 23.74
C ARG A 532 6.77 -1.54 24.42
N VAL A 533 5.91 -2.53 24.18
CA VAL A 533 4.56 -2.57 24.76
C VAL A 533 4.63 -2.70 26.28
N LEU A 534 5.46 -3.61 26.81
CA LEU A 534 5.61 -3.79 28.25
C LEU A 534 6.27 -2.57 28.93
N SER A 535 7.16 -1.85 28.24
CA SER A 535 7.73 -0.60 28.76
C SER A 535 6.66 0.49 28.85
N TYR A 536 5.78 0.61 27.85
CA TYR A 536 4.62 1.51 27.94
C TYR A 536 3.65 1.08 29.04
N CYS A 537 3.38 -0.22 29.20
CA CYS A 537 2.57 -0.71 30.32
C CYS A 537 3.21 -0.38 31.67
N ARG A 538 4.54 -0.51 31.81
CA ARG A 538 5.26 -0.08 33.02
C ARG A 538 5.15 1.43 33.25
N ARG A 539 5.26 2.26 32.21
CA ARG A 539 5.01 3.72 32.30
C ARG A 539 3.59 4.02 32.83
N ILE A 540 2.60 3.30 32.32
CA ILE A 540 1.19 3.45 32.73
C ILE A 540 0.98 2.97 34.18
N LEU A 541 1.57 1.83 34.56
CA LEU A 541 1.50 1.33 35.93
C LEU A 541 2.23 2.25 36.93
N ASN A 542 3.24 2.97 36.45
CA ASN A 542 3.98 4.01 37.18
C ASN A 542 3.31 5.39 37.11
N LEU A 543 2.04 5.52 36.68
CA LEU A 543 1.29 6.79 36.73
C LEU A 543 1.04 7.31 38.16
N LYS A 544 1.40 6.55 39.20
CA LYS A 544 1.43 6.99 40.60
C LYS A 544 2.63 7.88 40.96
N ILE A 545 3.56 8.10 40.03
CA ILE A 545 4.72 8.97 40.22
C ILE A 545 4.30 10.46 40.17
N PRO A 546 4.87 11.33 41.03
CA PRO A 546 4.61 12.77 41.04
C PRO A 546 4.82 13.45 39.68
N GLU A 547 4.05 14.51 39.43
CA GLU A 547 3.99 15.24 38.15
C GLU A 547 5.35 15.79 37.68
N THR A 548 6.24 16.11 38.63
CA THR A 548 7.61 16.59 38.39
C THR A 548 8.54 15.55 37.76
N GLU A 549 8.35 14.26 38.04
CA GLU A 549 9.10 13.18 37.39
C GLU A 549 8.46 12.75 36.07
N ARG A 550 7.14 12.92 35.93
CA ARG A 550 6.43 12.69 34.66
C ARG A 550 6.89 13.65 33.56
N ALA A 551 7.23 14.90 33.93
CA ALA A 551 7.78 15.89 33.01
C ALA A 551 9.18 15.53 32.46
N LYS A 552 9.91 14.61 33.09
CA LYS A 552 11.22 14.13 32.62
C LYS A 552 11.12 12.96 31.63
N LEU A 553 9.94 12.36 31.47
CA LEU A 553 9.75 11.21 30.56
C LEU A 553 9.72 11.69 29.10
N THR A 554 10.59 11.12 28.28
CA THR A 554 10.66 11.43 26.86
C THR A 554 9.50 10.79 26.09
N LYS A 555 9.15 11.38 24.94
CA LYS A 555 8.08 10.88 24.04
C LYS A 555 8.33 9.45 23.54
N PHE A 556 9.60 9.03 23.48
CA PHE A 556 10.03 7.72 23.01
C PHE A 556 10.49 6.85 24.18
N VAL A 557 10.36 5.52 24.06
CA VAL A 557 10.91 4.59 25.07
C VAL A 557 12.43 4.60 24.95
N THR A 558 13.11 4.87 26.06
CA THR A 558 14.57 4.91 26.15
C THR A 558 15.17 3.49 26.19
N VAL A 559 16.47 3.37 25.90
CA VAL A 559 17.16 2.07 25.91
C VAL A 559 17.20 1.51 27.32
N GLU A 560 17.41 2.37 28.31
CA GLU A 560 17.41 2.07 29.74
C GLU A 560 16.08 1.43 30.17
N GLU A 561 14.94 2.02 29.79
CA GLU A 561 13.61 1.47 30.10
C GLU A 561 13.38 0.10 29.46
N THR A 562 13.84 -0.10 28.22
CA THR A 562 13.73 -1.41 27.57
C THR A 562 14.62 -2.46 28.23
N ASN A 563 15.83 -2.09 28.66
CA ASN A 563 16.75 -2.96 29.39
C ASN A 563 16.19 -3.35 30.75
N GLU A 564 15.62 -2.41 31.49
CA GLU A 564 14.95 -2.72 32.77
C GLU A 564 13.74 -3.64 32.58
N THR A 565 12.95 -3.40 31.54
CA THR A 565 11.77 -4.21 31.24
C THR A 565 12.18 -5.63 30.89
N LEU A 566 13.25 -5.78 30.10
CA LEU A 566 13.83 -7.09 29.79
C LEU A 566 14.32 -7.80 31.07
N LEU A 567 15.03 -7.10 31.96
CA LEU A 567 15.49 -7.65 33.23
C LEU A 567 14.32 -8.08 34.13
N CYS A 568 13.23 -7.31 34.16
CA CYS A 568 12.02 -7.68 34.90
C CYS A 568 11.40 -8.99 34.36
N CYS A 569 11.27 -9.11 33.04
CA CYS A 569 10.79 -10.35 32.40
C CYS A 569 11.72 -11.53 32.69
N VAL A 570 13.03 -11.33 32.62
CA VAL A 570 14.05 -12.35 32.92
C VAL A 570 13.91 -12.85 34.36
N LYS A 571 13.83 -11.94 35.34
CA LYS A 571 13.73 -12.32 36.76
C LYS A 571 12.49 -13.16 37.03
N GLU A 572 11.40 -12.86 36.37
CA GLU A 572 10.16 -13.59 36.54
C GLU A 572 10.20 -14.97 35.88
N VAL A 573 10.81 -15.11 34.70
CA VAL A 573 11.11 -16.43 34.11
C VAL A 573 12.02 -17.24 35.04
N GLN A 574 13.08 -16.62 35.57
CA GLN A 574 13.98 -17.27 36.52
C GLN A 574 13.26 -17.67 37.81
N ARG A 575 12.35 -16.84 38.33
CA ARG A 575 11.55 -17.13 39.53
C ARG A 575 10.69 -18.38 39.33
N ARG A 576 10.09 -18.56 38.15
CA ARG A 576 9.22 -19.71 37.85
C ARG A 576 10.00 -20.99 37.60
N GLU A 577 11.05 -20.93 36.79
CA GLU A 577 11.80 -22.12 36.37
C GLU A 577 12.90 -22.55 37.36
N TYR A 578 13.43 -21.61 38.16
CA TYR A 578 14.53 -21.85 39.10
C TYR A 578 14.16 -21.49 40.54
N GLU A 579 12.88 -21.62 40.91
CA GLU A 579 12.37 -21.23 42.22
C GLU A 579 13.13 -21.91 43.37
N SER A 580 13.39 -23.22 43.23
CA SER A 580 14.05 -24.04 44.25
C SER A 580 15.52 -23.63 44.44
N GLU A 581 16.20 -23.34 43.34
CA GLU A 581 17.58 -22.89 43.29
C GLU A 581 17.72 -21.48 43.88
N ILE A 582 16.83 -20.56 43.54
CA ILE A 582 16.83 -19.18 44.06
C ILE A 582 16.55 -19.18 45.57
N LYS A 583 15.59 -19.97 46.06
CA LYS A 583 15.30 -20.10 47.50
C LYS A 583 16.50 -20.65 48.28
N GLN A 584 17.19 -21.66 47.75
CA GLN A 584 18.37 -22.24 48.39
C GLN A 584 19.59 -21.33 48.32
N LEU A 585 19.79 -20.59 47.22
CA LEU A 585 20.83 -19.57 47.13
C LEU A 585 20.64 -18.46 48.16
N LYS A 586 19.40 -18.01 48.40
CA LYS A 586 19.10 -16.99 49.43
C LYS A 586 19.28 -17.49 50.86
N THR A 587 19.02 -18.77 51.13
CA THR A 587 19.03 -19.34 52.50
C THR A 587 20.35 -20.01 52.89
N ARG A 588 21.08 -20.60 51.94
CA ARG A 588 22.28 -21.42 52.18
C ARG A 588 23.49 -21.02 51.32
N GLY A 589 23.35 -20.02 50.45
CA GLY A 589 24.44 -19.53 49.58
C GLY A 589 24.86 -20.50 48.47
N CYS A 590 24.17 -21.63 48.27
CA CYS A 590 24.51 -22.61 47.23
C CYS A 590 23.28 -23.33 46.66
N VAL A 591 23.38 -23.80 45.41
CA VAL A 591 22.32 -24.56 44.71
C VAL A 591 22.34 -26.06 45.05
N PRO A 592 21.20 -26.78 44.89
CA PRO A 592 21.10 -28.20 45.16
C PRO A 592 22.19 -29.02 44.45
N LYS A 593 22.71 -30.07 45.12
CA LYS A 593 23.77 -30.94 44.55
C LYS A 593 23.39 -31.60 43.23
N LYS A 594 22.09 -31.79 42.98
CA LYS A 594 21.50 -32.41 41.77
C LYS A 594 21.08 -31.41 40.67
N SER A 595 21.21 -30.09 40.90
CA SER A 595 20.77 -29.09 39.91
C SER A 595 21.76 -29.00 38.74
N ASN A 596 21.23 -28.91 37.52
CA ASN A 596 22.00 -28.69 36.29
C ASN A 596 22.74 -27.34 36.27
N LEU A 597 22.36 -26.42 37.16
CA LEU A 597 23.00 -25.11 37.30
C LEU A 597 24.27 -25.16 38.16
N ARG A 598 24.52 -26.24 38.92
CA ARG A 598 25.62 -26.27 39.90
C ARG A 598 27.01 -26.09 39.29
N THR A 599 27.21 -26.57 38.07
CA THR A 599 28.48 -26.41 37.33
C THR A 599 28.72 -24.98 36.86
N LEU A 600 27.69 -24.13 36.85
CA LEU A 600 27.77 -22.72 36.47
C LEU A 600 28.00 -21.79 37.68
N CYS A 601 28.12 -22.34 38.90
CA CYS A 601 28.27 -21.57 40.16
C CYS A 601 27.33 -20.34 40.18
N PRO A 602 25.99 -20.53 40.17
CA PRO A 602 25.07 -19.43 39.99
C PRO A 602 25.03 -18.53 41.24
N PHE A 603 24.96 -17.22 41.03
CA PHE A 603 24.78 -16.23 42.09
C PHE A 603 23.68 -15.23 41.70
N LEU A 604 23.16 -14.51 42.68
CA LEU A 604 22.21 -13.42 42.46
C LEU A 604 22.99 -12.10 42.44
N ASP A 605 22.82 -11.30 41.39
CA ASP A 605 23.39 -9.96 41.34
C ASP A 605 22.67 -8.98 42.29
N GLU A 606 23.18 -7.76 42.42
CA GLU A 606 22.58 -6.69 43.23
C GLU A 606 21.13 -6.38 42.84
N LYS A 607 20.75 -6.67 41.58
CA LYS A 607 19.39 -6.49 41.07
C LYS A 607 18.52 -7.74 41.31
N GLY A 608 19.03 -8.83 41.88
CA GLY A 608 18.31 -10.07 42.14
C GLY A 608 18.12 -10.96 40.90
N THR A 609 18.98 -10.82 39.88
CA THR A 609 19.00 -11.63 38.66
C THR A 609 19.97 -12.79 38.81
N LEU A 610 19.56 -13.99 38.40
CA LEU A 610 20.41 -15.19 38.46
C LEU A 610 21.44 -15.17 37.33
N ARG A 611 22.72 -15.14 37.69
CA ARG A 611 23.87 -15.05 36.77
C ARG A 611 24.91 -16.12 37.06
N VAL A 612 25.78 -16.37 36.07
CA VAL A 612 26.90 -17.30 36.19
C VAL A 612 28.05 -16.64 36.96
N GLN A 613 28.56 -17.29 38.01
CA GLN A 613 29.83 -16.89 38.64
C GLN A 613 30.98 -17.66 37.99
N GLY A 614 31.56 -17.07 36.94
CA GLY A 614 32.66 -17.67 36.19
C GLY A 614 34.04 -17.43 36.80
N ARG A 615 35.04 -18.19 36.35
CA ARG A 615 36.46 -18.01 36.73
C ARG A 615 37.11 -16.75 36.16
N ILE A 616 36.42 -16.08 35.24
CA ILE A 616 36.88 -14.84 34.56
C ILE A 616 36.39 -13.56 35.25
N ALA A 617 35.92 -13.63 36.50
CA ALA A 617 35.43 -12.47 37.25
C ALA A 617 36.46 -11.32 37.34
N GLN A 618 37.76 -11.65 37.40
CA GLN A 618 38.86 -10.68 37.42
C GLN A 618 39.36 -10.25 36.03
N SER A 619 38.70 -10.64 34.94
CA SER A 619 39.10 -10.20 33.58
C SER A 619 38.75 -8.72 33.34
N ASP A 620 39.21 -8.13 32.24
CA ASP A 620 38.84 -6.76 31.84
C ASP A 620 37.52 -6.70 31.02
N ALA A 621 36.80 -7.82 30.89
CA ALA A 621 35.56 -7.88 30.11
C ALA A 621 34.40 -7.13 30.79
N CYS A 622 33.36 -6.79 30.02
CA CYS A 622 32.16 -6.14 30.56
C CYS A 622 31.40 -7.08 31.53
N TYR A 623 30.61 -6.49 32.43
CA TYR A 623 29.92 -7.24 33.49
C TYR A 623 29.01 -8.35 32.95
N ASP A 624 28.27 -8.09 31.87
CA ASP A 624 27.39 -9.08 31.24
C ASP A 624 28.16 -10.25 30.58
N THR A 625 29.40 -10.02 30.13
CA THR A 625 30.27 -11.09 29.60
C THR A 625 30.92 -11.90 30.73
N LYS A 626 31.30 -11.25 31.83
CA LYS A 626 31.83 -11.92 33.03
C LYS A 626 30.80 -12.78 33.73
N HIS A 627 29.58 -12.25 33.82
CA HIS A 627 28.47 -12.81 34.59
C HIS A 627 27.21 -12.90 33.73
N PRO A 628 27.20 -13.75 32.68
CA PRO A 628 26.07 -13.84 31.77
C PRO A 628 24.80 -14.31 32.50
N ILE A 629 23.65 -13.79 32.04
CA ILE A 629 22.33 -14.08 32.61
C ILE A 629 21.93 -15.51 32.28
N ILE A 630 21.56 -16.30 33.30
CA ILE A 630 21.15 -17.70 33.12
C ILE A 630 19.70 -17.75 32.62
N MET A 631 19.45 -18.44 31.50
CA MET A 631 18.11 -18.55 30.90
C MET A 631 17.73 -20.01 30.61
N PRO A 632 16.47 -20.41 30.85
CA PRO A 632 15.97 -21.75 30.56
C PRO A 632 15.81 -21.97 29.05
N ALA A 633 15.96 -23.23 28.61
CA ALA A 633 15.95 -23.60 27.21
C ALA A 633 14.55 -23.54 26.56
N LYS A 634 13.49 -23.82 27.34
CA LYS A 634 12.12 -24.10 26.85
C LYS A 634 11.12 -22.99 27.16
N ASP A 635 11.57 -21.77 27.44
CA ASP A 635 10.68 -20.62 27.66
C ASP A 635 10.44 -19.81 26.37
N HIS A 636 9.26 -19.22 26.25
CA HIS A 636 8.89 -18.37 25.12
C HIS A 636 9.73 -17.08 25.05
N LEU A 637 10.09 -16.47 26.17
CA LEU A 637 11.01 -15.33 26.24
C LEU A 637 12.38 -15.71 25.69
N THR A 638 12.90 -16.89 26.05
CA THR A 638 14.16 -17.41 25.48
C THR A 638 14.04 -17.60 23.97
N LYS A 639 12.91 -18.11 23.47
CA LYS A 639 12.65 -18.22 22.03
C LYS A 639 12.67 -16.83 21.36
N LEU A 640 12.03 -15.83 21.95
CA LEU A 640 12.03 -14.45 21.44
C LEU A 640 13.44 -13.84 21.42
N ILE A 641 14.27 -14.10 22.44
CA ILE A 641 15.68 -13.66 22.48
C ILE A 641 16.50 -14.31 21.36
N ILE A 642 16.30 -15.60 21.10
CA ILE A 642 17.01 -16.31 20.00
C ILE A 642 16.54 -15.82 18.64
N VAL A 643 15.23 -15.55 18.47
CA VAL A 643 14.67 -14.97 17.24
C VAL A 643 15.19 -13.55 17.02
N ASP A 644 15.29 -12.73 18.07
CA ASP A 644 15.87 -11.39 17.97
C ASP A 644 17.35 -11.47 17.54
N ALA A 645 18.15 -12.33 18.17
CA ALA A 645 19.53 -12.59 17.75
C ALA A 645 19.63 -13.08 16.28
N HIS A 646 18.64 -13.84 15.79
CA HIS A 646 18.58 -14.26 14.40
C HIS A 646 18.41 -13.08 13.44
N HIS A 647 17.60 -12.09 13.81
CA HIS A 647 17.38 -10.88 13.03
C HIS A 647 18.56 -9.89 13.15
N GLN A 648 19.08 -9.66 14.35
CA GLN A 648 20.23 -8.78 14.58
C GLN A 648 21.49 -9.25 13.85
N THR A 649 21.68 -10.56 13.73
CA THR A 649 22.77 -11.15 12.96
C THR A 649 22.45 -11.30 11.46
N MET A 650 21.37 -10.67 10.96
CA MET A 650 20.97 -10.69 9.55
C MET A 650 20.84 -12.10 8.96
N HIS A 651 20.14 -12.98 9.69
CA HIS A 651 20.01 -14.40 9.35
C HIS A 651 21.36 -15.14 9.27
N GLY A 652 22.29 -14.72 10.13
CA GLY A 652 23.61 -15.32 10.31
C GLY A 652 23.52 -16.81 10.66
N GLY A 653 24.63 -17.54 10.44
CA GLY A 653 24.69 -18.96 10.76
C GLY A 653 24.60 -19.22 12.27
N PRO A 654 24.29 -20.46 12.70
CA PRO A 654 24.16 -20.82 14.12
C PRO A 654 25.36 -20.42 15.00
N GLN A 655 26.59 -20.43 14.45
CA GLN A 655 27.80 -20.03 15.18
C GLN A 655 27.85 -18.53 15.48
N ILE A 656 27.41 -17.67 14.55
CA ILE A 656 27.38 -16.22 14.74
C ILE A 656 26.31 -15.87 15.78
N MET A 657 25.13 -16.48 15.67
CA MET A 657 24.04 -16.31 16.64
C MET A 657 24.45 -16.75 18.05
N LEU A 658 25.14 -17.89 18.18
CA LEU A 658 25.64 -18.36 19.47
C LEU A 658 26.67 -17.42 20.08
N ASN A 659 27.56 -16.85 19.27
CA ASN A 659 28.55 -15.88 19.74
C ASN A 659 27.87 -14.61 20.28
N PHE A 660 26.91 -14.08 19.52
CA PHE A 660 26.12 -12.92 19.91
C PHE A 660 25.34 -13.15 21.22
N LEU A 661 24.68 -14.31 21.35
CA LEU A 661 23.91 -14.64 22.55
C LEU A 661 24.81 -14.81 23.79
N ARG A 662 25.99 -15.42 23.64
CA ARG A 662 26.91 -15.69 24.77
C ARG A 662 27.53 -14.43 25.37
N ALA A 663 27.55 -13.32 24.65
CA ALA A 663 28.03 -12.04 25.18
C ALA A 663 27.17 -11.52 26.34
N LYS A 664 25.88 -11.93 26.41
CA LYS A 664 24.91 -11.43 27.42
C LYS A 664 24.12 -12.52 28.15
N PHE A 665 23.87 -13.66 27.49
CA PHE A 665 23.00 -14.73 27.99
C PHE A 665 23.68 -16.10 27.97
N ARG A 666 23.53 -16.84 29.08
CA ARG A 666 23.87 -18.25 29.19
C ARG A 666 22.59 -19.10 29.13
N ILE A 667 22.17 -19.44 27.91
CA ILE A 667 20.99 -20.29 27.68
C ILE A 667 21.38 -21.77 27.80
N ILE A 668 20.67 -22.53 28.65
CA ILE A 668 20.88 -23.98 28.76
C ILE A 668 20.50 -24.64 27.42
N HIS A 669 21.32 -25.56 26.89
CA HIS A 669 21.12 -26.18 25.57
C HIS A 669 20.99 -25.20 24.38
N ALA A 670 21.65 -24.04 24.44
CA ALA A 670 21.57 -22.99 23.40
C ALA A 670 21.79 -23.49 21.95
N LYS A 671 22.74 -24.43 21.75
CA LYS A 671 23.08 -24.98 20.43
C LYS A 671 21.89 -25.62 19.71
N GLU A 672 21.03 -26.32 20.44
CA GLU A 672 19.86 -27.00 19.87
C GLU A 672 18.76 -25.99 19.54
N GLN A 673 18.47 -25.06 20.45
CA GLN A 673 17.44 -24.04 20.25
C GLN A 673 17.79 -23.08 19.11
N VAL A 674 19.06 -22.66 19.00
CA VAL A 674 19.54 -21.82 17.88
C VAL A 674 19.43 -22.57 16.55
N LYS A 675 19.81 -23.86 16.50
CA LYS A 675 19.64 -24.68 15.29
C LYS A 675 18.18 -24.86 14.92
N LYS A 676 17.30 -25.00 15.91
CA LYS A 676 15.84 -25.12 15.72
C LYS A 676 15.27 -23.84 15.08
N VAL A 677 15.53 -22.67 15.67
CA VAL A 677 15.10 -21.37 15.11
C VAL A 677 15.67 -21.15 13.70
N TYR A 678 16.95 -21.50 13.47
CA TYR A 678 17.57 -21.38 12.15
C TYR A 678 16.92 -22.29 11.09
N ARG A 679 16.48 -23.50 11.47
CA ARG A 679 15.81 -24.46 10.56
C ARG A 679 14.34 -24.13 10.31
N GLU A 680 13.65 -23.60 11.32
CA GLU A 680 12.25 -23.13 11.21
C GLU A 680 12.14 -21.85 10.36
N CYS A 681 13.24 -21.10 10.21
CA CYS A 681 13.27 -19.92 9.35
C CYS A 681 13.19 -20.31 7.86
N VAL A 682 12.05 -19.99 7.24
CA VAL A 682 11.79 -20.22 5.80
C VAL A 682 12.85 -19.58 4.90
N ILE A 683 13.33 -18.38 5.24
CA ILE A 683 14.38 -17.68 4.48
C ILE A 683 15.69 -18.48 4.53
N CYS A 684 16.09 -18.95 5.71
CA CYS A 684 17.31 -19.74 5.86
C CYS A 684 17.21 -21.11 5.18
N LEU A 685 16.05 -21.76 5.26
CA LEU A 685 15.79 -23.06 4.65
C LEU A 685 15.92 -23.00 3.12
N ARG A 686 15.29 -21.99 2.49
CA ARG A 686 15.27 -21.81 1.02
C ARG A 686 16.65 -21.66 0.38
N TYR A 687 17.64 -21.11 1.10
CA TYR A 687 18.96 -20.79 0.56
C TYR A 687 20.07 -21.78 0.99
N THR A 688 19.74 -22.90 1.61
CA THR A 688 20.74 -23.89 2.06
C THR A 688 21.02 -24.95 0.98
N THR A 689 22.01 -24.73 0.12
CA THR A 689 22.48 -25.73 -0.88
C THR A 689 23.87 -26.28 -0.54
N LYS A 690 23.99 -27.61 -0.44
CA LYS A 690 25.28 -28.32 -0.26
C LYS A 690 25.93 -28.58 -1.62
N LYS A 691 27.26 -28.36 -1.73
CA LYS A 691 28.09 -28.74 -2.89
C LYS A 691 29.31 -29.53 -2.42
N THR A 692 29.65 -30.60 -3.15
CA THR A 692 30.81 -31.49 -2.97
C THR A 692 32.08 -30.88 -3.58
N THR A 693 33.25 -31.17 -2.99
CA THR A 693 34.54 -30.53 -3.31
C THR A 693 35.74 -31.45 -2.96
N PRO A 694 36.93 -31.28 -3.59
CA PRO A 694 38.09 -32.21 -3.54
C PRO A 694 39.17 -31.89 -2.47
N PHE A 695 40.19 -32.75 -2.28
CA PHE A 695 41.23 -32.76 -1.19
C PHE A 695 41.95 -31.42 -0.90
N MET A 696 42.13 -31.08 0.38
CA MET A 696 42.60 -29.76 0.85
C MET A 696 44.11 -29.51 0.64
N GLY A 697 44.48 -28.37 0.05
CA GLY A 697 45.88 -27.95 -0.18
C GLY A 697 46.54 -27.18 0.98
N LEU A 698 47.84 -26.95 0.89
CA LEU A 698 48.65 -26.19 1.88
C LEU A 698 48.31 -24.68 1.88
N LEU A 699 48.51 -24.04 3.03
CA LEU A 699 48.21 -22.61 3.24
C LEU A 699 49.39 -21.71 2.82
N PRO A 700 49.14 -20.56 2.16
CA PRO A 700 50.18 -19.57 1.84
C PRO A 700 50.87 -18.99 3.08
N GLU A 701 52.16 -18.66 2.97
CA GLU A 701 52.98 -18.10 4.06
C GLU A 701 52.40 -16.82 4.66
N ALA A 702 51.80 -15.96 3.83
CA ALA A 702 51.11 -14.73 4.26
C ALA A 702 49.93 -14.98 5.22
N ARG A 703 49.44 -16.22 5.37
CA ARG A 703 48.40 -16.60 6.33
C ARG A 703 48.93 -17.07 7.68
N LEU A 704 50.25 -17.33 7.77
CA LEU A 704 50.88 -17.95 8.92
C LEU A 704 51.67 -16.95 9.77
N LYS A 705 52.03 -15.79 9.20
CA LYS A 705 52.76 -14.73 9.92
C LYS A 705 51.81 -13.69 10.52
N PRO A 706 51.91 -13.37 11.83
CA PRO A 706 51.12 -12.31 12.45
C PRO A 706 51.53 -10.96 11.86
N SER A 707 50.56 -10.17 11.41
CA SER A 707 50.80 -8.83 10.86
C SER A 707 49.54 -7.97 10.93
N LYS A 708 49.69 -6.65 10.82
CA LYS A 708 48.57 -5.68 10.86
C LYS A 708 47.41 -6.14 9.96
N PRO A 709 46.15 -6.06 10.42
CA PRO A 709 45.00 -6.38 9.57
C PRO A 709 45.06 -5.63 8.24
N PHE A 710 44.71 -6.31 7.15
CA PHE A 710 44.74 -5.80 5.78
C PHE A 710 46.13 -5.44 5.21
N ARG A 711 47.23 -5.74 5.91
CA ARG A 711 48.60 -5.65 5.35
C ARG A 711 48.75 -6.51 4.09
N SER A 712 48.29 -7.76 4.15
CA SER A 712 48.19 -8.66 3.01
C SER A 712 46.71 -8.98 2.76
N THR A 713 46.20 -8.60 1.58
CA THR A 713 44.75 -8.61 1.28
C THR A 713 44.48 -9.28 -0.06
N GLY A 714 43.46 -10.14 -0.10
CA GLY A 714 42.90 -10.66 -1.35
C GLY A 714 41.73 -9.81 -1.82
N VAL A 715 41.59 -9.60 -3.13
CA VAL A 715 40.51 -8.81 -3.71
C VAL A 715 39.77 -9.55 -4.81
N ASP A 716 38.44 -9.40 -4.83
CA ASP A 716 37.56 -9.98 -5.84
C ASP A 716 36.26 -9.18 -5.99
N TYR A 717 35.59 -9.34 -7.13
CA TYR A 717 34.26 -8.78 -7.38
C TYR A 717 33.17 -9.81 -7.15
N CYS A 718 32.12 -9.43 -6.43
CA CYS A 718 30.96 -10.30 -6.22
C CYS A 718 30.11 -10.51 -7.51
N GLY A 719 30.54 -10.10 -8.70
CA GLY A 719 29.74 -10.12 -9.93
C GLY A 719 28.65 -9.04 -9.96
N PRO A 720 27.90 -8.94 -11.07
CA PRO A 720 26.97 -7.84 -11.30
C PRO A 720 25.74 -7.90 -10.39
N ILE A 721 25.37 -6.76 -9.83
CA ILE A 721 24.15 -6.52 -9.05
C ILE A 721 23.35 -5.38 -9.67
N ASN A 722 22.03 -5.42 -9.57
CA ASN A 722 21.18 -4.36 -10.11
C ASN A 722 21.03 -3.24 -9.07
N ILE A 723 21.43 -2.02 -9.42
CA ILE A 723 21.32 -0.81 -8.59
C ILE A 723 20.36 0.17 -9.28
N ARG A 724 19.48 0.83 -8.53
CA ARG A 724 18.58 1.88 -9.03
C ARG A 724 19.24 3.25 -8.97
N PHE A 725 18.87 4.12 -9.91
CA PHE A 725 19.34 5.51 -9.92
C PHE A 725 18.60 6.38 -8.88
N SER A 726 17.28 6.26 -8.76
CA SER A 726 16.46 7.05 -7.84
C SER A 726 15.23 6.27 -7.33
N LEU A 727 14.56 6.82 -6.31
CA LEU A 727 13.31 6.30 -5.77
C LEU A 727 12.12 6.73 -6.65
N GLY A 728 11.34 5.79 -7.18
CA GLY A 728 10.13 6.07 -7.98
C GLY A 728 9.65 4.87 -8.81
N ARG A 729 8.35 4.81 -9.15
CA ARG A 729 7.83 3.78 -10.07
C ARG A 729 8.35 4.08 -11.48
N GLY A 730 9.10 3.16 -12.08
CA GLY A 730 9.69 3.30 -13.43
C GLY A 730 11.17 3.72 -13.47
N ALA A 731 11.84 3.90 -12.33
CA ALA A 731 13.26 4.24 -12.30
C ALA A 731 14.14 3.11 -12.89
N LYS A 732 14.98 3.45 -13.88
CA LYS A 732 15.87 2.50 -14.57
C LYS A 732 16.92 1.96 -13.60
N SER A 733 17.16 0.64 -13.66
CA SER A 733 18.26 -0.02 -12.97
C SER A 733 19.47 -0.17 -13.89
N TYR A 734 20.67 -0.08 -13.32
CA TYR A 734 21.93 -0.35 -14.01
C TYR A 734 22.73 -1.42 -13.27
N LYS A 735 23.73 -1.99 -13.93
CA LYS A 735 24.61 -3.02 -13.35
C LYS A 735 25.69 -2.33 -12.53
N GLY A 736 25.63 -2.48 -11.21
CA GLY A 736 26.73 -2.18 -10.30
C GLY A 736 27.49 -3.44 -9.88
N TYR A 737 28.55 -3.26 -9.11
CA TYR A 737 29.45 -4.31 -8.66
C TYR A 737 29.81 -4.09 -7.19
N ILE A 738 30.21 -5.16 -6.49
CA ILE A 738 30.71 -5.08 -5.12
C ILE A 738 32.16 -5.54 -5.13
N CYS A 739 33.07 -4.64 -4.76
CA CYS A 739 34.47 -4.96 -4.55
C CYS A 739 34.66 -5.45 -3.11
N LEU A 740 35.18 -6.67 -2.98
CA LEU A 740 35.39 -7.35 -1.72
C LEU A 740 36.89 -7.46 -1.45
N PHE A 741 37.31 -6.95 -0.31
CA PHE A 741 38.68 -7.07 0.19
C PHE A 741 38.69 -8.00 1.41
N VAL A 742 39.57 -8.99 1.42
CA VAL A 742 39.69 -9.97 2.53
C VAL A 742 41.11 -10.01 3.03
N CYS A 743 41.29 -9.70 4.32
CA CYS A 743 42.58 -9.83 5.01
C CYS A 743 43.02 -11.30 5.05
N MET A 744 44.24 -11.59 4.61
CA MET A 744 44.78 -12.97 4.59
C MET A 744 45.05 -13.53 6.00
N VAL A 745 45.33 -12.65 6.96
CA VAL A 745 45.74 -13.02 8.33
C VAL A 745 44.54 -13.19 9.25
N THR A 746 43.69 -12.15 9.35
CA THR A 746 42.54 -12.14 10.28
C THR A 746 41.24 -12.58 9.63
N ARG A 747 41.23 -12.80 8.31
CA ARG A 747 40.02 -13.03 7.50
C ARG A 747 39.02 -11.87 7.54
N ALA A 748 39.37 -10.70 8.08
CA ALA A 748 38.49 -9.52 8.03
C ALA A 748 38.04 -9.22 6.60
N VAL A 749 36.77 -8.86 6.42
CA VAL A 749 36.17 -8.52 5.13
C VAL A 749 35.92 -7.01 5.11
N HIS A 750 36.16 -6.36 3.97
CA HIS A 750 35.76 -4.99 3.69
C HIS A 750 35.01 -4.95 2.36
N LEU A 751 33.86 -4.28 2.30
CA LEU A 751 32.96 -4.29 1.15
C LEU A 751 32.73 -2.87 0.62
N GLU A 752 32.93 -2.67 -0.69
CA GLU A 752 32.69 -1.38 -1.36
C GLU A 752 31.74 -1.57 -2.55
N ALA A 753 30.71 -0.72 -2.65
CA ALA A 753 29.91 -0.61 -3.86
C ALA A 753 30.70 0.12 -4.95
N VAL A 754 30.57 -0.34 -6.19
CA VAL A 754 31.23 0.23 -7.37
C VAL A 754 30.22 0.31 -8.52
N THR A 755 30.17 1.44 -9.21
CA THR A 755 29.18 1.71 -10.27
C THR A 755 29.50 0.99 -11.58
N ASP A 756 30.77 0.67 -11.84
CA ASP A 756 31.26 0.08 -13.08
C ASP A 756 32.42 -0.91 -12.82
N LEU A 757 32.68 -1.80 -13.79
CA LEU A 757 33.77 -2.78 -13.72
C LEU A 757 34.99 -2.25 -14.49
N THR A 758 35.41 -1.02 -14.22
CA THR A 758 36.56 -0.36 -14.87
C THR A 758 37.74 -0.26 -13.91
N ALA A 759 38.95 -0.02 -14.46
CA ALA A 759 40.14 0.23 -13.65
C ALA A 759 39.96 1.46 -12.74
N LYS A 760 39.38 2.54 -13.26
CA LYS A 760 39.05 3.76 -12.49
C LYS A 760 38.08 3.49 -11.34
N GLY A 761 37.01 2.73 -11.61
CA GLY A 761 36.06 2.32 -10.58
C GLY A 761 36.71 1.50 -9.46
N PHE A 762 37.63 0.59 -9.83
CA PHE A 762 38.43 -0.17 -8.86
C PHE A 762 39.36 0.73 -8.04
N ILE A 763 40.11 1.62 -8.67
CA ILE A 763 41.05 2.53 -7.97
C ILE A 763 40.30 3.39 -6.94
N ALA A 764 39.12 3.90 -7.29
CA ALA A 764 38.28 4.64 -6.36
C ALA A 764 37.85 3.79 -5.14
N ALA A 765 37.48 2.52 -5.36
CA ALA A 765 37.15 1.59 -4.29
C ALA A 765 38.37 1.24 -3.42
N PHE A 766 39.53 1.04 -4.04
CA PHE A 766 40.79 0.75 -3.35
C PHE A 766 41.24 1.92 -2.47
N ARG A 767 41.11 3.17 -2.95
CA ARG A 767 41.38 4.37 -2.16
C ARG A 767 40.45 4.51 -0.95
N ARG A 768 39.15 4.22 -1.11
CA ARG A 768 38.20 4.20 0.01
C ARG A 768 38.59 3.13 1.05
N PHE A 769 39.01 1.96 0.58
CA PHE A 769 39.49 0.88 1.43
C PHE A 769 40.76 1.27 2.21
N THR A 770 41.82 1.74 1.53
CA THR A 770 43.09 2.11 2.20
C THR A 770 42.92 3.32 3.12
N ALA A 771 42.05 4.28 2.78
CA ALA A 771 41.70 5.38 3.67
C ALA A 771 41.01 4.91 4.96
N ARG A 772 40.17 3.87 4.91
CA ARG A 772 39.45 3.34 6.07
C ARG A 772 40.25 2.31 6.89
N ARG A 773 41.09 1.50 6.24
CA ARG A 773 41.79 0.35 6.86
C ARG A 773 43.31 0.54 6.99
N GLY A 774 43.85 1.61 6.41
CA GLY A 774 45.28 1.90 6.33
C GLY A 774 45.97 1.21 5.15
N HIS A 775 47.26 1.50 4.99
CA HIS A 775 48.06 1.01 3.86
C HIS A 775 48.11 -0.53 3.75
N CYS A 776 47.92 -1.03 2.52
CA CYS A 776 48.02 -2.44 2.15
C CYS A 776 49.36 -2.69 1.43
N GLN A 777 50.19 -3.59 1.94
CA GLN A 777 51.51 -3.88 1.36
C GLN A 777 51.44 -4.92 0.25
N ASP A 778 50.63 -5.98 0.41
CA ASP A 778 50.52 -7.07 -0.56
C ASP A 778 49.05 -7.25 -0.98
N LEU A 779 48.76 -7.02 -2.25
CA LEU A 779 47.42 -7.20 -2.81
C LEU A 779 47.40 -8.42 -3.75
N TYR A 780 46.49 -9.35 -3.50
CA TYR A 780 46.33 -10.58 -4.29
C TYR A 780 45.03 -10.54 -5.08
N SER A 781 45.07 -10.76 -6.40
CA SER A 781 43.87 -10.84 -7.26
C SER A 781 44.00 -11.88 -8.36
N ASP A 782 42.92 -12.16 -9.08
CA ASP A 782 42.97 -12.87 -10.36
C ASP A 782 43.41 -11.95 -11.51
N ASN A 783 43.61 -12.53 -12.70
CA ASN A 783 44.04 -11.82 -13.91
C ASN A 783 42.88 -11.08 -14.62
N GLY A 784 41.90 -10.55 -13.88
CA GLY A 784 40.84 -9.72 -14.44
C GLY A 784 41.40 -8.48 -15.15
N THR A 785 40.86 -8.14 -16.32
CA THR A 785 41.35 -7.02 -17.14
C THR A 785 41.27 -5.66 -16.44
N ASN A 786 40.27 -5.49 -15.56
CA ASN A 786 40.12 -4.34 -14.67
C ASN A 786 41.25 -4.25 -13.62
N PHE A 787 41.68 -5.37 -13.04
CA PHE A 787 42.78 -5.41 -12.07
C PHE A 787 44.14 -5.20 -12.74
N VAL A 788 44.37 -5.83 -13.89
CA VAL A 788 45.60 -5.62 -14.69
C VAL A 788 45.69 -4.18 -15.19
N GLY A 789 44.58 -3.59 -15.61
CA GLY A 789 44.51 -2.17 -15.98
C GLY A 789 44.81 -1.24 -14.82
N ALA A 790 44.24 -1.52 -13.63
CA ALA A 790 44.48 -0.74 -12.44
C ALA A 790 45.93 -0.84 -11.92
N ASP A 791 46.56 -2.01 -12.00
CA ASP A 791 48.00 -2.19 -11.68
C ASP A 791 48.87 -1.31 -12.58
N ARG A 792 48.57 -1.28 -13.89
CA ARG A 792 49.28 -0.42 -14.84
C ARG A 792 49.10 1.06 -14.50
N GLU A 793 47.86 1.51 -14.31
CA GLU A 793 47.55 2.91 -14.00
C GLU A 793 48.19 3.37 -12.68
N MET A 794 48.19 2.53 -11.64
CA MET A 794 48.87 2.83 -10.37
C MET A 794 50.40 2.89 -10.54
N ARG A 795 51.00 2.03 -11.36
CA ARG A 795 52.43 2.09 -11.68
C ARG A 795 52.80 3.33 -12.51
N ASP A 796 51.94 3.73 -13.44
CA ASP A 796 52.15 4.92 -14.28
C ASP A 796 52.03 6.21 -13.45
N MET A 797 51.05 6.28 -12.55
CA MET A 797 50.92 7.37 -11.57
C MET A 797 52.16 7.45 -10.67
N PHE A 798 52.66 6.31 -10.20
CA PHE A 798 53.87 6.23 -9.37
C PHE A 798 55.12 6.68 -10.14
N ASN A 799 55.29 6.24 -11.39
CA ASN A 799 56.42 6.62 -12.23
C ASN A 799 56.40 8.11 -12.60
N SER A 800 55.20 8.68 -12.83
CA SER A 800 55.02 10.10 -13.13
C SER A 800 55.32 10.99 -11.91
N ALA A 801 54.86 10.60 -10.71
CA ALA A 801 55.13 11.32 -9.46
C ALA A 801 56.62 11.33 -9.07
N LYS A 802 57.38 10.32 -9.52
CA LYS A 802 58.85 10.23 -9.32
C LYS A 802 59.63 11.31 -10.07
N SER A 803 59.04 11.91 -11.11
CA SER A 803 59.71 12.91 -11.96
C SER A 803 59.54 14.35 -11.47
N SER A 804 58.66 14.62 -10.49
CA SER A 804 58.21 15.99 -10.23
C SER A 804 57.84 16.33 -8.76
N LEU A 805 58.59 15.99 -7.70
CA LEU A 805 58.56 16.71 -6.40
C LEU A 805 59.54 16.21 -5.31
N THR A 806 59.72 17.08 -4.30
CA THR A 806 60.63 17.11 -3.12
C THR A 806 60.63 15.88 -2.19
N GLU A 807 61.71 15.70 -1.43
CA GLU A 807 61.99 14.55 -0.52
C GLU A 807 60.88 14.21 0.49
N GLU A 808 60.11 15.20 1.00
CA GLU A 808 59.00 14.96 1.93
C GLU A 808 57.81 14.24 1.27
N ILE A 809 57.45 14.61 0.04
CA ILE A 809 56.36 13.95 -0.72
C ILE A 809 56.84 12.58 -1.22
N ALA A 810 58.12 12.47 -1.58
CA ALA A 810 58.73 11.18 -1.89
C ALA A 810 58.64 10.21 -0.71
N SER A 811 58.76 10.67 0.54
CA SER A 811 58.60 9.82 1.74
C SER A 811 57.15 9.34 1.95
N LEU A 812 56.15 10.18 1.71
CA LEU A 812 54.72 9.83 1.73
C LEU A 812 54.33 8.86 0.60
N LEU A 813 54.91 9.03 -0.59
CA LEU A 813 54.72 8.13 -1.75
C LEU A 813 55.48 6.81 -1.61
N THR A 814 56.56 6.78 -0.83
CA THR A 814 57.27 5.52 -0.48
C THR A 814 56.40 4.64 0.43
N LEU A 815 55.46 5.26 1.15
CA LEU A 815 54.45 4.61 1.99
C LEU A 815 53.32 3.93 1.20
N GLU A 816 53.21 4.16 -0.12
CA GLU A 816 52.19 3.59 -1.03
C GLU A 816 52.68 2.38 -1.86
N ARG A 817 53.81 1.75 -1.52
CA ARG A 817 54.31 0.56 -2.25
C ARG A 817 53.46 -0.69 -1.96
N THR A 818 52.25 -0.75 -2.52
CA THR A 818 51.47 -1.98 -2.63
C THR A 818 52.06 -2.86 -3.73
N THR A 819 52.55 -4.04 -3.38
CA THR A 819 52.99 -5.06 -4.33
C THR A 819 51.79 -5.88 -4.77
N TRP A 820 51.49 -5.88 -6.08
CA TRP A 820 50.37 -6.64 -6.63
C TRP A 820 50.81 -8.03 -7.10
N HIS A 821 50.20 -9.06 -6.53
CA HIS A 821 50.42 -10.47 -6.84
C HIS A 821 49.22 -11.06 -7.60
N PHE A 822 49.41 -11.44 -8.86
CA PHE A 822 48.36 -12.09 -9.67
C PHE A 822 48.41 -13.61 -9.54
N ILE A 823 47.27 -14.23 -9.20
CA ILE A 823 47.18 -15.69 -9.13
C ILE A 823 47.12 -16.34 -10.52
N PRO A 824 47.65 -17.56 -10.71
CA PRO A 824 47.55 -18.27 -11.98
C PRO A 824 46.08 -18.50 -12.40
N PRO A 825 45.73 -18.36 -13.69
CA PRO A 825 44.35 -18.50 -14.17
C PRO A 825 43.69 -19.81 -13.71
N HIS A 826 42.46 -19.74 -13.19
CA HIS A 826 41.66 -20.89 -12.74
C HIS A 826 42.29 -21.77 -11.65
N SER A 827 43.05 -21.19 -10.72
CA SER A 827 43.65 -21.91 -9.57
C SER A 827 42.87 -21.66 -8.25
N PRO A 828 41.78 -22.41 -7.97
CA PRO A 828 40.88 -22.15 -6.83
C PRO A 828 41.53 -22.32 -5.44
N ASN A 829 42.69 -22.98 -5.35
CA ASN A 829 43.38 -23.18 -4.06
C ASN A 829 43.92 -21.86 -3.47
N PHE A 830 44.32 -20.91 -4.32
CA PHE A 830 44.81 -19.61 -3.87
C PHE A 830 43.66 -18.64 -3.57
N GLY A 831 42.52 -18.76 -4.27
CA GLY A 831 41.37 -17.86 -4.15
C GLY A 831 40.30 -18.22 -3.13
N GLY A 832 40.40 -19.36 -2.46
CA GLY A 832 39.33 -19.87 -1.58
C GLY A 832 38.89 -18.93 -0.45
N LEU A 833 39.74 -17.99 0.00
CA LEU A 833 39.38 -17.02 1.05
C LEU A 833 38.41 -15.95 0.56
N TRP A 834 38.74 -15.28 -0.55
CA TRP A 834 37.86 -14.25 -1.10
C TRP A 834 36.67 -14.86 -1.83
N GLU A 835 36.79 -16.05 -2.46
CA GLU A 835 35.64 -16.80 -2.97
C GLU A 835 34.64 -17.15 -1.87
N SER A 836 35.13 -17.60 -0.70
CA SER A 836 34.29 -17.83 0.47
C SER A 836 33.70 -16.53 1.02
N GLY A 837 34.44 -15.42 0.96
CA GLY A 837 33.96 -14.08 1.28
C GLY A 837 32.79 -13.67 0.38
N VAL A 838 32.98 -13.74 -0.94
CA VAL A 838 31.97 -13.45 -1.96
C VAL A 838 30.72 -14.30 -1.76
N ARG A 839 30.89 -15.59 -1.48
CA ARG A 839 29.76 -16.48 -1.18
C ARG A 839 28.99 -16.04 0.06
N SER A 840 29.70 -15.72 1.15
CA SER A 840 29.07 -15.27 2.39
C SER A 840 28.34 -13.93 2.19
N THR A 841 28.96 -12.97 1.50
CA THR A 841 28.35 -11.67 1.17
C THR A 841 27.10 -11.85 0.32
N LYS A 842 27.16 -12.63 -0.77
CA LYS A 842 25.99 -12.95 -1.61
C LYS A 842 24.88 -13.62 -0.82
N THR A 843 25.23 -14.50 0.11
CA THR A 843 24.23 -15.22 0.92
C THR A 843 23.49 -14.24 1.83
N HIS A 844 24.19 -13.34 2.50
CA HIS A 844 23.54 -12.32 3.35
C HIS A 844 22.72 -11.34 2.51
N LEU A 845 23.26 -10.83 1.40
CA LEU A 845 22.52 -9.93 0.50
C LEU A 845 21.24 -10.57 -0.03
N ARG A 846 21.28 -11.84 -0.46
CA ARG A 846 20.08 -12.54 -0.93
C ARG A 846 19.05 -12.79 0.17
N LYS A 847 19.49 -13.06 1.40
CA LYS A 847 18.59 -13.27 2.55
C LYS A 847 17.95 -11.96 3.03
N VAL A 848 18.69 -10.86 2.99
CA VAL A 848 18.27 -9.54 3.53
C VAL A 848 17.52 -8.72 2.49
N VAL A 849 18.08 -8.58 1.28
CA VAL A 849 17.57 -7.71 0.21
C VAL A 849 16.50 -8.43 -0.63
N GLY A 850 16.57 -9.76 -0.74
CA GLY A 850 15.61 -10.56 -1.51
C GLY A 850 15.59 -10.18 -3.00
N ASN A 851 14.40 -9.88 -3.52
CA ASN A 851 14.17 -9.48 -4.93
C ASN A 851 14.15 -7.95 -5.12
N SER A 852 14.32 -7.17 -4.05
CA SER A 852 14.28 -5.71 -4.11
C SER A 852 15.54 -5.15 -4.75
N THR A 853 15.41 -4.07 -5.50
CA THR A 853 16.55 -3.35 -6.12
C THR A 853 16.76 -2.03 -5.39
N LEU A 854 17.96 -1.86 -4.84
CA LEU A 854 18.34 -0.73 -3.98
C LEU A 854 19.06 0.36 -4.79
N THR A 855 18.99 1.60 -4.31
CA THR A 855 19.84 2.70 -4.77
C THR A 855 21.29 2.53 -4.28
N TYR A 856 22.22 3.34 -4.79
CA TYR A 856 23.63 3.26 -4.42
C TYR A 856 23.88 3.51 -2.91
N GLU A 857 23.20 4.50 -2.33
CA GLU A 857 23.30 4.83 -0.89
C GLU A 857 22.71 3.72 -0.01
N GLU A 858 21.54 3.20 -0.39
CA GLU A 858 20.91 2.07 0.30
C GLU A 858 21.79 0.81 0.22
N MET A 859 22.37 0.52 -0.96
CA MET A 859 23.29 -0.61 -1.14
C MET A 859 24.55 -0.45 -0.30
N SER A 860 25.17 0.74 -0.29
CA SER A 860 26.37 1.02 0.51
C SER A 860 26.10 0.85 2.01
N THR A 861 24.93 1.29 2.48
CA THR A 861 24.49 1.13 3.87
C THR A 861 24.31 -0.35 4.23
N VAL A 862 23.64 -1.12 3.38
CA VAL A 862 23.44 -2.56 3.59
C VAL A 862 24.77 -3.31 3.58
N LEU A 863 25.70 -2.95 2.69
CA LEU A 863 27.03 -3.57 2.65
C LEU A 863 27.82 -3.32 3.94
N ALA A 864 27.75 -2.11 4.51
CA ALA A 864 28.38 -1.80 5.79
C ALA A 864 27.83 -2.67 6.95
N GLN A 865 26.52 -2.91 6.97
CA GLN A 865 25.89 -3.80 7.98
C GLN A 865 26.26 -5.27 7.76
N VAL A 866 26.29 -5.73 6.50
CA VAL A 866 26.75 -7.08 6.16
C VAL A 866 28.21 -7.28 6.55
N GLU A 867 29.06 -6.27 6.31
CA GLU A 867 30.46 -6.26 6.73
C GLU A 867 30.60 -6.42 8.25
N ALA A 868 29.83 -5.67 9.04
CA ALA A 868 29.82 -5.78 10.50
C ALA A 868 29.43 -7.20 10.98
N CYS A 869 28.42 -7.80 10.35
CA CYS A 869 28.01 -9.17 10.66
C CYS A 869 29.09 -10.20 10.30
N LEU A 870 29.66 -10.11 9.09
CA LEU A 870 30.73 -11.02 8.68
C LEU A 870 31.95 -10.88 9.58
N ASN A 871 32.29 -9.67 10.02
CA ASN A 871 33.43 -9.43 10.91
C ASN A 871 33.15 -9.76 12.39
N SER A 872 31.93 -10.13 12.76
CA SER A 872 31.58 -10.63 14.10
C SER A 872 31.60 -12.16 14.21
N ARG A 873 32.03 -12.85 13.14
CA ARG A 873 32.13 -14.32 13.11
C ARG A 873 33.33 -14.83 13.93
N PRO A 874 33.18 -15.94 14.67
CA PRO A 874 34.29 -16.53 15.40
C PRO A 874 35.35 -17.12 14.45
N ILE A 875 36.61 -16.82 14.73
CA ILE A 875 37.82 -17.34 14.07
C ILE A 875 38.37 -18.54 14.85
N SER A 876 38.24 -18.55 16.18
CA SER A 876 38.59 -19.68 17.06
C SER A 876 37.36 -20.56 17.41
N VAL A 877 37.63 -21.73 17.98
CA VAL A 877 36.59 -22.72 18.33
C VAL A 877 35.69 -22.17 19.44
N LEU A 878 34.38 -22.34 19.26
CA LEU A 878 33.39 -22.02 20.29
C LEU A 878 33.43 -23.08 21.40
N SER A 879 33.99 -22.73 22.56
CA SER A 879 33.97 -23.59 23.76
C SER A 879 32.58 -23.68 24.39
N ASP A 880 32.29 -24.77 25.08
CA ASP A 880 31.08 -24.92 25.90
C ASP A 880 31.31 -24.63 27.38
N ASP A 881 32.53 -24.36 27.82
CA ASP A 881 32.81 -23.94 29.21
C ASP A 881 32.48 -22.44 29.38
N PRO A 882 31.68 -22.04 30.39
CA PRO A 882 31.46 -20.62 30.72
C PRO A 882 32.71 -19.90 31.25
N SER A 883 33.75 -20.64 31.66
CA SER A 883 35.03 -20.11 32.14
C SER A 883 35.98 -19.72 31.00
N ASP A 884 35.69 -20.17 29.77
CA ASP A 884 36.52 -19.86 28.62
C ASP A 884 36.16 -18.48 28.04
N PRO A 885 37.16 -17.69 27.61
CA PRO A 885 36.90 -16.38 27.03
C PRO A 885 36.11 -16.52 25.71
N LEU A 886 35.35 -15.47 25.36
CA LEU A 886 34.67 -15.39 24.06
C LEU A 886 35.66 -15.61 22.91
N PRO A 887 35.25 -16.31 21.83
CA PRO A 887 36.13 -16.62 20.71
C PRO A 887 36.56 -15.35 19.98
N LEU A 888 37.77 -15.37 19.41
CA LEU A 888 38.27 -14.24 18.64
C LEU A 888 37.43 -14.03 17.37
N THR A 889 37.10 -12.79 17.04
CA THR A 889 36.40 -12.38 15.81
C THR A 889 37.28 -11.41 15.03
N PRO A 890 37.07 -11.23 13.71
CA PRO A 890 37.79 -10.18 12.97
C PRO A 890 37.61 -8.78 13.58
N GLY A 891 36.44 -8.50 14.16
CA GLY A 891 36.13 -7.24 14.86
C GLY A 891 37.13 -6.91 15.98
N HIS A 892 37.57 -7.89 16.76
CA HIS A 892 38.58 -7.70 17.81
C HIS A 892 39.89 -7.09 17.27
N PHE A 893 40.27 -7.40 16.02
CA PHE A 893 41.47 -6.85 15.40
C PHE A 893 41.25 -5.50 14.71
N LEU A 894 40.00 -5.15 14.41
CA LEU A 894 39.65 -3.91 13.69
C LEU A 894 39.29 -2.77 14.63
N VAL A 895 38.46 -3.05 15.64
CA VAL A 895 37.87 -2.05 16.55
C VAL A 895 38.08 -2.42 18.02
N GLY A 896 38.64 -3.60 18.32
CA GLY A 896 38.91 -4.06 19.69
C GLY A 896 37.81 -4.94 20.28
N GLU A 897 36.63 -5.01 19.64
CA GLU A 897 35.47 -5.80 20.08
C GLU A 897 34.65 -6.33 18.87
N PRO A 898 33.72 -7.30 19.07
CA PRO A 898 32.80 -7.72 18.02
C PRO A 898 31.84 -6.59 17.63
N LEU A 899 31.71 -6.30 16.34
CA LEU A 899 30.96 -5.14 15.82
C LEU A 899 29.44 -5.19 16.05
N LEU A 900 28.89 -6.37 16.34
CA LEU A 900 27.45 -6.54 16.61
C LEU A 900 27.09 -6.41 18.09
N ASN A 901 28.05 -6.21 19.00
CA ASN A 901 27.72 -6.01 20.41
C ASN A 901 26.98 -4.68 20.62
N LEU A 902 26.00 -4.69 21.52
CA LEU A 902 25.34 -3.47 22.00
C LEU A 902 26.36 -2.68 22.81
N ALA A 903 26.47 -1.38 22.54
CA ALA A 903 27.32 -0.49 23.33
C ALA A 903 26.77 -0.40 24.76
N ASP A 904 27.62 -0.66 25.76
CA ASP A 904 27.39 -0.28 27.15
C ASP A 904 28.73 0.13 27.77
N ASP A 905 28.89 1.44 28.01
CA ASP A 905 29.10 2.09 29.31
C ASP A 905 29.63 3.52 29.10
N ASP A 906 29.18 4.43 29.95
CA ASP A 906 29.58 5.84 29.97
C ASP A 906 30.97 5.97 30.63
N TYR A 907 32.01 6.15 29.81
CA TYR A 907 33.40 6.26 30.26
C TYR A 907 33.74 7.61 30.94
N THR A 908 32.75 8.50 31.15
CA THR A 908 32.94 9.84 31.72
C THR A 908 33.48 9.85 33.15
N LYS A 909 33.56 8.71 33.84
CA LYS A 909 34.04 8.63 35.25
C LYS A 909 35.53 8.29 35.44
N PHE A 910 36.32 8.08 34.38
CA PHE A 910 37.73 7.70 34.54
C PHE A 910 38.68 8.85 34.15
N ASN A 911 39.27 9.49 35.15
CA ASN A 911 40.32 10.49 34.99
C ASN A 911 41.67 9.77 34.87
N VAL A 912 42.20 9.56 33.66
CA VAL A 912 43.47 8.82 33.45
C VAL A 912 44.34 9.46 32.37
N GLN A 913 45.63 9.65 32.69
CA GLN A 913 46.65 10.31 31.87
C GLN A 913 47.09 9.47 30.63
N GLY A 914 47.40 10.14 29.52
CA GLY A 914 47.43 9.56 28.17
C GLY A 914 48.56 8.57 27.81
N LEU A 915 49.69 8.56 28.52
CA LEU A 915 50.84 7.71 28.20
C LEU A 915 50.65 6.24 28.62
N ASP A 916 49.96 5.99 29.73
CA ASP A 916 49.66 4.62 30.21
C ASP A 916 48.54 3.96 29.40
N ARG A 917 47.61 4.75 28.85
CA ARG A 917 46.51 4.25 28.00
C ARG A 917 47.00 3.77 26.62
N TRP A 918 48.04 4.40 26.07
CA TRP A 918 48.69 3.92 24.84
C TRP A 918 49.44 2.59 25.07
N ARG A 919 50.13 2.45 26.21
CA ARG A 919 50.76 1.17 26.60
C ARG A 919 49.73 0.07 26.87
N LEU A 920 48.60 0.41 27.49
CA LEU A 920 47.48 -0.52 27.70
C LEU A 920 46.85 -0.96 26.37
N THR A 921 46.61 -0.05 25.44
CA THR A 921 46.09 -0.40 24.10
C THR A 921 47.07 -1.25 23.30
N GLN A 922 48.39 -1.01 23.38
CA GLN A 922 49.40 -1.89 22.79
C GLN A 922 49.44 -3.28 23.46
N LYS A 923 49.26 -3.35 24.78
CA LYS A 923 49.15 -4.63 25.52
C LYS A 923 47.93 -5.43 25.07
N ILE A 924 46.76 -4.79 24.97
CA ILE A 924 45.51 -5.41 24.48
C ILE A 924 45.68 -5.96 23.06
N VAL A 925 46.31 -5.18 22.17
CA VAL A 925 46.61 -5.62 20.80
C VAL A 925 47.56 -6.83 20.79
N ASN A 926 48.60 -6.83 21.62
CA ASN A 926 49.50 -7.97 21.78
C ASN A 926 48.80 -9.21 22.36
N ASP A 927 47.88 -9.04 23.30
CA ASP A 927 47.09 -10.13 23.88
C ASP A 927 46.18 -10.78 22.84
N PHE A 928 45.56 -10.00 21.94
CA PHE A 928 44.79 -10.54 20.81
C PHE A 928 45.66 -11.35 19.84
N TRP A 929 46.89 -10.91 19.54
CA TRP A 929 47.83 -11.66 18.70
C TRP A 929 48.36 -12.93 19.37
N ASN A 930 48.61 -12.88 20.68
CA ASN A 930 48.99 -14.06 21.48
C ASN A 930 47.87 -15.11 21.51
N ARG A 931 46.61 -14.67 21.68
CA ARG A 931 45.44 -15.55 21.59
C ARG A 931 45.23 -16.08 20.17
N TRP A 932 45.43 -15.28 19.13
CA TRP A 932 45.38 -15.74 17.73
C TRP A 932 46.41 -16.85 17.47
N TYR A 933 47.63 -16.69 17.96
CA TYR A 933 48.67 -17.71 17.83
C TYR A 933 48.28 -19.02 18.53
N LYS A 934 47.83 -18.95 19.79
CA LYS A 934 47.49 -20.15 20.59
C LYS A 934 46.18 -20.82 20.18
N GLU A 935 45.15 -20.05 19.85
CA GLU A 935 43.82 -20.55 19.56
C GLU A 935 43.59 -20.81 18.06
N TYR A 936 44.05 -19.93 17.17
CA TYR A 936 43.73 -20.04 15.74
C TYR A 936 44.80 -20.77 14.93
N LEU A 937 46.09 -20.43 15.11
CA LEU A 937 47.17 -21.04 14.35
C LEU A 937 47.28 -22.55 14.65
N VAL A 938 47.11 -22.95 15.91
CA VAL A 938 47.08 -24.37 16.33
C VAL A 938 45.93 -25.14 15.68
N ASN A 939 44.77 -24.50 15.47
CA ASN A 939 43.64 -25.12 14.76
C ASN A 939 43.90 -25.29 13.25
N LEU A 940 44.78 -24.50 12.63
CA LEU A 940 45.14 -24.66 11.21
C LEU A 940 45.99 -25.92 10.95
N ASN A 941 46.54 -26.56 11.98
CA ASN A 941 47.22 -27.86 11.84
C ASN A 941 46.25 -29.02 11.53
N GLN A 942 44.97 -28.90 11.92
CA GLN A 942 43.97 -29.95 11.72
C GLN A 942 43.25 -29.79 10.37
N ARG A 943 43.19 -30.87 9.56
CA ARG A 943 42.43 -30.90 8.30
C ARG A 943 40.99 -31.35 8.56
N TYR A 944 40.05 -30.41 8.55
CA TYR A 944 38.65 -30.68 8.91
C TYR A 944 37.76 -31.14 7.74
N LYS A 945 38.22 -31.04 6.47
CA LYS A 945 37.43 -31.39 5.26
C LYS A 945 38.32 -31.89 4.12
N TRP A 946 37.75 -32.76 3.28
CA TRP A 946 38.36 -33.39 2.09
C TRP A 946 39.59 -34.24 2.42
N ASN A 947 39.35 -35.34 3.13
CA ASN A 947 40.40 -36.17 3.76
C ASN A 947 40.74 -37.43 2.95
N THR A 948 40.16 -37.62 1.76
CA THR A 948 40.34 -38.79 0.90
C THR A 948 41.13 -38.43 -0.37
N LYS A 949 42.24 -39.16 -0.64
CA LYS A 949 42.98 -39.05 -1.91
C LYS A 949 42.13 -39.63 -3.04
N SER A 950 41.89 -38.84 -4.08
CA SER A 950 41.26 -39.26 -5.34
C SER A 950 42.33 -39.63 -6.37
N VAL A 951 42.01 -40.57 -7.28
CA VAL A 951 42.93 -41.07 -8.33
C VAL A 951 43.47 -39.90 -9.17
N GLU A 952 44.79 -39.79 -9.28
CA GLU A 952 45.43 -38.72 -10.07
C GLU A 952 45.38 -39.05 -11.57
N PRO A 953 45.01 -38.09 -12.44
CA PRO A 953 45.04 -38.29 -13.89
C PRO A 953 46.48 -38.39 -14.40
N GLU A 954 46.78 -39.23 -15.40
CA GLU A 954 48.12 -39.46 -15.96
C GLU A 954 48.43 -38.63 -17.22
N ILE A 955 49.74 -38.45 -17.52
CA ILE A 955 50.17 -37.80 -18.75
C ILE A 955 49.85 -38.77 -19.90
N GLY A 956 48.93 -38.38 -20.78
CA GLY A 956 48.41 -39.26 -21.82
C GLY A 956 46.90 -39.44 -21.82
N ASP A 957 46.24 -39.17 -20.68
CA ASP A 957 44.80 -39.36 -20.52
C ASP A 957 43.99 -38.41 -21.41
N ILE A 958 42.92 -38.94 -22.01
CA ILE A 958 41.93 -38.17 -22.75
C ILE A 958 40.92 -37.62 -21.73
N VAL A 959 40.77 -36.30 -21.72
CA VAL A 959 39.91 -35.61 -20.78
C VAL A 959 38.91 -34.68 -21.48
N ILE A 960 37.71 -34.59 -20.92
CA ILE A 960 36.72 -33.58 -21.29
C ILE A 960 36.91 -32.34 -20.40
N LEU A 961 37.05 -31.17 -21.02
CA LEU A 961 37.15 -29.89 -20.32
C LEU A 961 35.75 -29.33 -20.03
N LYS A 962 35.38 -29.24 -18.74
CA LYS A 962 34.12 -28.60 -18.34
C LYS A 962 34.22 -27.08 -18.49
N GLU A 963 33.41 -26.51 -19.37
CA GLU A 963 33.25 -25.07 -19.53
C GLU A 963 31.89 -24.62 -19.00
N ASP A 964 31.89 -23.69 -18.04
CA ASP A 964 30.68 -23.25 -17.33
C ASP A 964 29.67 -22.50 -18.25
N ASN A 965 30.12 -22.04 -19.43
CA ASN A 965 29.33 -21.25 -20.38
C ASN A 965 28.84 -22.05 -21.60
N LEU A 966 29.17 -23.35 -21.70
CA LEU A 966 28.73 -24.21 -22.80
C LEU A 966 27.91 -25.38 -22.26
N PRO A 967 26.83 -25.78 -22.96
CA PRO A 967 26.06 -26.96 -22.61
C PRO A 967 26.96 -28.22 -22.67
N PRO A 968 26.71 -29.25 -21.83
CA PRO A 968 27.61 -30.41 -21.67
C PRO A 968 28.00 -31.14 -22.96
N ALA A 969 27.14 -31.11 -23.98
CA ALA A 969 27.39 -31.71 -25.30
C ALA A 969 28.44 -30.97 -26.16
N LYS A 970 28.84 -29.75 -25.79
CA LYS A 970 29.82 -28.92 -26.52
C LYS A 970 31.18 -28.80 -25.81
N TRP A 971 31.40 -29.56 -24.74
CA TRP A 971 32.67 -29.52 -24.01
C TRP A 971 33.82 -30.10 -24.83
N LEU A 972 34.98 -29.43 -24.77
CA LEU A 972 36.14 -29.75 -25.59
C LEU A 972 36.86 -31.00 -25.06
N LEU A 973 37.19 -31.91 -25.99
CA LEU A 973 38.09 -33.04 -25.75
C LEU A 973 39.55 -32.58 -25.85
N GLY A 974 40.39 -33.06 -24.95
CA GLY A 974 41.82 -32.79 -24.98
C GLY A 974 42.65 -33.87 -24.31
N LYS A 975 43.96 -33.87 -24.57
CA LYS A 975 44.92 -34.84 -24.00
C LYS A 975 45.82 -34.16 -22.98
N ILE A 976 46.00 -34.76 -21.80
CA ILE A 976 46.93 -34.23 -20.80
C ILE A 976 48.37 -34.38 -21.30
N ILE A 977 49.10 -33.27 -21.32
CA ILE A 977 50.50 -33.20 -21.78
C ILE A 977 51.48 -32.86 -20.66
N LEU A 978 51.05 -32.17 -19.60
CA LEU A 978 51.96 -31.74 -18.53
C LEU A 978 51.23 -31.63 -17.19
N LYS A 979 51.81 -32.20 -16.13
CA LYS A 979 51.32 -32.10 -14.75
C LYS A 979 52.07 -30.98 -14.02
N HIS A 980 51.33 -30.07 -13.38
CA HIS A 980 51.90 -29.05 -12.49
C HIS A 980 51.63 -29.49 -11.05
N THR A 981 52.65 -30.07 -10.42
CA THR A 981 52.61 -30.52 -9.02
C THR A 981 52.86 -29.35 -8.08
N GLY A 982 52.14 -29.32 -6.96
CA GLY A 982 52.43 -28.38 -5.86
C GLY A 982 53.65 -28.82 -5.03
N PRO A 983 54.08 -28.02 -4.04
CA PRO A 983 55.19 -28.36 -3.13
C PRO A 983 54.94 -29.64 -2.29
N ASP A 984 53.71 -30.15 -2.29
CA ASP A 984 53.28 -31.38 -1.62
C ASP A 984 53.15 -32.59 -2.57
N ASN A 985 53.75 -32.51 -3.77
CA ASN A 985 53.75 -33.56 -4.82
C ASN A 985 52.36 -33.98 -5.35
N ILE A 986 51.29 -33.23 -5.05
CA ILE A 986 49.94 -33.53 -5.56
C ILE A 986 49.66 -32.70 -6.82
N THR A 987 49.20 -33.35 -7.88
CA THR A 987 48.84 -32.70 -9.15
C THR A 987 47.49 -31.99 -9.02
N ARG A 988 47.48 -30.64 -9.01
CA ARG A 988 46.23 -29.85 -8.92
C ARG A 988 45.89 -29.09 -10.20
N VAL A 989 46.88 -28.88 -11.07
CA VAL A 989 46.74 -28.22 -12.37
C VAL A 989 47.40 -29.08 -13.44
N VAL A 990 46.74 -29.23 -14.58
CA VAL A 990 47.27 -29.94 -15.75
C VAL A 990 47.23 -29.03 -16.98
N SER A 991 48.17 -29.23 -17.90
CA SER A 991 48.12 -28.65 -19.24
C SER A 991 47.51 -29.67 -20.18
N VAL A 992 46.46 -29.27 -20.90
CA VAL A 992 45.67 -30.11 -21.79
C VAL A 992 45.77 -29.56 -23.21
N LYS A 993 46.13 -30.42 -24.17
CA LYS A 993 46.18 -30.10 -25.60
C LYS A 993 44.82 -30.39 -26.24
N CYS A 994 44.15 -29.37 -26.75
CA CYS A 994 42.89 -29.44 -27.50
C CYS A 994 43.13 -29.07 -28.97
N LYS A 995 42.11 -29.25 -29.83
CA LYS A 995 42.19 -28.86 -31.26
C LYS A 995 42.51 -27.37 -31.48
N SER A 996 42.17 -26.50 -30.52
CA SER A 996 42.35 -25.04 -30.59
C SER A 996 43.61 -24.50 -29.88
N GLY A 997 44.40 -25.35 -29.21
CA GLY A 997 45.60 -24.92 -28.47
C GLY A 997 45.85 -25.67 -27.16
N VAL A 998 46.84 -25.22 -26.38
CA VAL A 998 47.20 -25.78 -25.07
C VAL A 998 46.61 -24.93 -23.95
N PHE A 999 45.80 -25.53 -23.08
CA PHE A 999 45.15 -24.84 -21.96
C PHE A 999 45.61 -25.39 -20.61
N LYS A 1000 45.91 -24.51 -19.64
CA LYS A 1000 46.09 -24.89 -18.23
C LYS A 1000 44.74 -24.94 -17.53
N ARG A 1001 44.43 -26.06 -16.86
CA ARG A 1001 43.14 -26.29 -16.18
C ARG A 1001 43.32 -27.02 -14.83
N PRO A 1002 42.50 -26.69 -13.82
CA PRO A 1002 42.49 -27.41 -12.55
C PRO A 1002 41.88 -28.81 -12.72
N VAL A 1003 42.37 -29.79 -11.96
CA VAL A 1003 41.89 -31.18 -12.01
C VAL A 1003 40.39 -31.30 -11.67
N SER A 1004 39.82 -30.33 -10.95
CA SER A 1004 38.38 -30.26 -10.65
C SER A 1004 37.48 -29.92 -11.84
N LYS A 1005 38.04 -29.43 -12.96
CA LYS A 1005 37.30 -29.06 -14.18
C LYS A 1005 37.58 -29.98 -15.38
N ILE A 1006 38.27 -31.09 -15.15
CA ILE A 1006 38.53 -32.12 -16.16
C ILE A 1006 37.81 -33.41 -15.78
N CYS A 1007 37.33 -34.15 -16.78
CA CYS A 1007 36.76 -35.48 -16.59
C CYS A 1007 37.60 -36.47 -17.40
N VAL A 1008 38.27 -37.40 -16.73
CA VAL A 1008 39.05 -38.46 -17.39
C VAL A 1008 38.09 -39.42 -18.07
N ILE A 1009 38.24 -39.63 -19.37
CA ILE A 1009 37.60 -40.72 -20.10
C ILE A 1009 38.54 -41.91 -19.95
N THR A 1010 38.34 -42.70 -18.89
CA THR A 1010 38.95 -44.02 -18.79
C THR A 1010 38.46 -44.88 -19.96
N LYS A 1011 39.37 -45.62 -20.60
CA LYS A 1011 39.01 -46.74 -21.48
C LYS A 1011 38.26 -47.81 -20.70
#